data_AF-A0A931M578-F1
#
_entry.id   AF-A0A931M578-F1
#
_cell.length_a   1.000
_cell.length_b   1.000
_cell.length_c   1.000
_cell.angle_alpha   90.00
_cell.angle_beta   90.00
_cell.angle_gamma   90.00
#
_symmetry.space_group_name_H-M   'P 1'
#
loop_
_entity.id
_entity.type
_entity.pdbx_description
1 polymer ?
#
loop_
_entity_poly.entity_id
_entity_poly.type
_entity_poly.pdbx_seq_one_letter_code
_entity_poly.pdbx_strand_id
1 'polypeptide(L)'
;MKLTKKLEAEILKAYHTTVDANLSGDMRTFASMLDENCHVIGTAESEVFRNKKAAVKFYSAAAGQITGKVRFQNRKISVMTIDNEVMVNEKLDFYVLIDNQFTFYGPARVSCLFHKKNNQWKVIHMHGSFPDSKADEGEQVNTDKIKAENIKLRDAVKRRTVELESKNKELQIEAALERVRTIAMGMKKAEDMLLICKTISQQLKKLGIKEIRNVQTAIVYPNRGTYLNYEFYAKHNKVFTTEVLYINHPMSRAFVKKMLDGPNEFFKRSLSAKKTKEWYAFQKTTNQFADKYLLTASSLNYYWYSLGAVALGISTYEALSKEEQELFVRFRNVFELSYRRFLDIQKAEAQARESQIQLALERVRARTMAMQNSDELAEVSFLLNKQVVELGIPTRGCAFNIYGENESTEWFSNLEGTMPAYETPRENIFLKYYKAGKRGETTLIEEYAGKKIKDHYQYMFKAGIFGNDITEEKIKQITPEFQIDHVAYFKYGYLLFITLVPAPDAHDVFKRFAKEFEQTYTRFLDLQKAEAQAREAKIEVALEKVRSRAMAMQKPAELVEVAQLLRSEMGLLGVEELETSSIYIHNEPTQQTECWYAIQKENKLVSDHMIIHLQDTWVGREMLAFYNSGEKKTSIVMKGENRKEWINYCADHSEVLMNFYGDIIPDRTYHLYKFSNGFMGAASPGDISAESWNLLQRATAVFSLAYTRFSDLQQAEAQAREAKIEAALERVRSRSMAMQKSDELKEVIRLVLEQFVHLKINAEHAGFYIDYKAHDDMHIWLADPNIEPFFAIIPYFDTTTWNSFLEAKAKSTAFHTDLLDFKEKNKFYKSLFKLFLQ
;
A
#
# COMPACT_ATOMS: atom_id res chain seq x y z
N MET A 1 -114.76 2.89 52.20
CA MET A 1 -114.89 1.45 51.79
C MET A 1 -114.32 0.57 52.91
N LYS A 2 -114.95 -0.56 53.28
CA LYS A 2 -114.37 -1.52 54.26
C LYS A 2 -113.44 -2.51 53.56
N LEU A 3 -112.23 -2.72 54.07
CA LEU A 3 -111.29 -3.71 53.54
C LEU A 3 -111.82 -5.13 53.81
N THR A 4 -112.35 -5.78 52.78
CA THR A 4 -112.73 -7.20 52.83
C THR A 4 -111.60 -8.06 52.28
N LYS A 5 -111.49 -9.33 52.71
CA LYS A 5 -110.48 -10.25 52.17
C LYS A 5 -110.54 -10.38 50.64
N LYS A 6 -111.73 -10.26 50.05
CA LYS A 6 -111.94 -10.27 48.59
C LYS A 6 -111.34 -9.02 47.94
N LEU A 7 -111.62 -7.84 48.50
CA LEU A 7 -111.09 -6.57 48.01
C LEU A 7 -109.56 -6.49 48.16
N GLU A 8 -109.02 -6.99 49.27
CA GLU A 8 -107.58 -7.06 49.52
C GLU A 8 -106.88 -7.97 48.50
N ALA A 9 -107.44 -9.13 48.19
CA ALA A 9 -106.91 -10.00 47.14
C ALA A 9 -106.99 -9.35 45.74
N GLU A 10 -108.09 -8.65 45.44
CA GLU A 10 -108.25 -7.91 44.17
C GLU A 10 -107.21 -6.79 44.01
N ILE A 11 -106.96 -6.01 45.07
CA ILE A 11 -106.01 -4.88 45.00
C ILE A 11 -104.55 -5.36 45.01
N LEU A 12 -104.21 -6.40 45.77
CA LEU A 12 -102.86 -6.97 45.75
C LEU A 12 -102.53 -7.53 44.37
N LYS A 13 -103.50 -8.16 43.69
CA LYS A 13 -103.31 -8.59 42.30
C LYS A 13 -103.01 -7.41 41.38
N ALA A 14 -103.74 -6.30 41.51
CA ALA A 14 -103.47 -5.07 40.73
C ALA A 14 -102.11 -4.45 41.07
N TYR A 15 -101.72 -4.46 42.34
CA TYR A 15 -100.42 -3.96 42.80
C TYR A 15 -99.25 -4.77 42.27
N HIS A 16 -99.27 -6.09 42.41
CA HIS A 16 -98.26 -6.97 41.85
C HIS A 16 -98.17 -6.83 40.33
N THR A 17 -99.32 -6.80 39.64
CA THR A 17 -99.36 -6.56 38.19
C THR A 17 -98.66 -5.24 37.81
N THR A 18 -98.82 -4.19 38.62
CA THR A 18 -98.18 -2.89 38.36
C THR A 18 -96.67 -2.94 38.61
N VAL A 19 -96.24 -3.41 39.79
CA VAL A 19 -94.82 -3.43 40.18
C VAL A 19 -94.02 -4.42 39.34
N ASP A 20 -94.56 -5.61 39.08
CA ASP A 20 -93.88 -6.64 38.31
C ASP A 20 -93.81 -6.25 36.82
N ALA A 21 -94.83 -5.57 36.27
CA ALA A 21 -94.75 -5.02 34.91
C ALA A 21 -93.66 -3.94 34.79
N ASN A 22 -93.48 -3.09 35.80
CA ASN A 22 -92.39 -2.12 35.83
C ASN A 22 -91.01 -2.80 35.89
N LEU A 23 -90.84 -3.77 36.80
CA LEU A 23 -89.57 -4.48 36.99
C LEU A 23 -89.20 -5.37 35.80
N SER A 24 -90.17 -6.00 35.15
CA SER A 24 -89.96 -6.87 33.99
C SER A 24 -89.84 -6.10 32.67
N GLY A 25 -90.10 -4.79 32.66
CA GLY A 25 -90.07 -3.98 31.44
C GLY A 25 -91.32 -4.12 30.56
N ASP A 26 -92.39 -4.76 31.02
CA ASP A 26 -93.69 -4.81 30.33
C ASP A 26 -94.43 -3.47 30.45
N MET A 27 -93.95 -2.49 29.70
CA MET A 27 -94.47 -1.13 29.74
C MET A 27 -95.89 -1.01 29.20
N ARG A 28 -96.36 -1.99 28.41
CA ARG A 28 -97.74 -2.03 27.92
C ARG A 28 -98.69 -2.36 29.07
N THR A 29 -98.37 -3.39 29.85
CA THR A 29 -99.15 -3.74 31.05
C THR A 29 -99.02 -2.65 32.11
N PHE A 30 -97.82 -2.13 32.36
CA PHE A 30 -97.61 -1.02 33.30
C PHE A 30 -98.45 0.21 32.94
N ALA A 31 -98.40 0.67 31.68
CA ALA A 31 -99.21 1.78 31.21
C ALA A 31 -100.72 1.52 31.33
N SER A 32 -101.15 0.27 31.17
CA SER A 32 -102.57 -0.10 31.30
C SER A 32 -103.07 0.02 32.74
N MET A 33 -102.19 -0.11 33.73
CA MET A 33 -102.53 -0.02 35.16
C MET A 33 -102.61 1.42 35.66
N LEU A 34 -102.04 2.41 34.95
CA LEU A 34 -102.07 3.82 35.35
C LEU A 34 -103.35 4.53 34.89
N ASP A 35 -103.91 5.40 35.73
CA ASP A 35 -104.92 6.39 35.30
C ASP A 35 -104.26 7.51 34.49
N GLU A 36 -104.99 8.13 33.55
CA GLU A 36 -104.45 9.20 32.69
C GLU A 36 -103.88 10.38 33.52
N ASN A 37 -104.49 10.69 34.66
CA ASN A 37 -104.08 11.77 35.56
C ASN A 37 -103.24 11.28 36.75
N CYS A 38 -102.55 10.15 36.63
CA CYS A 38 -101.74 9.62 37.73
C CYS A 38 -100.57 10.54 38.10
N HIS A 39 -100.18 10.53 39.37
CA HIS A 39 -98.98 11.20 39.87
C HIS A 39 -97.91 10.18 40.28
N VAL A 40 -96.74 10.18 39.67
CA VAL A 40 -95.63 9.25 39.99
C VAL A 40 -94.42 10.03 40.47
N ILE A 41 -93.89 9.66 41.64
CA ILE A 41 -92.65 10.18 42.21
C ILE A 41 -91.67 9.00 42.32
N GLY A 42 -90.56 9.06 41.60
CA GLY A 42 -89.52 8.06 41.67
C GLY A 42 -88.42 8.41 42.68
N THR A 43 -87.33 7.66 42.62
CA THR A 43 -86.22 7.74 43.59
C THR A 43 -85.17 8.78 43.25
N ALA A 44 -85.07 9.21 41.98
CA ALA A 44 -84.11 10.23 41.54
C ALA A 44 -84.74 11.62 41.50
N GLU A 45 -83.92 12.67 41.61
CA GLU A 45 -84.36 14.08 41.73
C GLU A 45 -85.32 14.54 40.62
N SER A 46 -85.16 14.01 39.40
CA SER A 46 -85.97 14.40 38.23
C SER A 46 -87.21 13.53 38.01
N GLU A 47 -87.45 12.50 38.82
CA GLU A 47 -88.53 11.52 38.62
C GLU A 47 -89.87 12.00 39.22
N VAL A 48 -90.45 13.09 38.70
CA VAL A 48 -91.77 13.58 39.14
C VAL A 48 -92.69 13.79 37.94
N PHE A 49 -93.75 12.97 37.85
CA PHE A 49 -94.65 12.92 36.69
C PHE A 49 -96.11 13.12 37.11
N ARG A 50 -96.82 14.05 36.45
CA ARG A 50 -98.22 14.41 36.79
C ARG A 50 -99.28 13.86 35.84
N ASN A 51 -98.86 13.02 34.89
CA ASN A 51 -99.78 12.31 34.00
C ASN A 51 -99.13 11.02 33.50
N LYS A 52 -99.97 10.11 33.03
CA LYS A 52 -99.55 8.80 32.51
C LYS A 52 -98.58 8.90 31.35
N LYS A 53 -98.81 9.80 30.39
CA LYS A 53 -97.95 9.94 29.20
C LYS A 53 -96.49 10.23 29.59
N ALA A 54 -96.29 11.15 30.54
CA ALA A 54 -94.97 11.51 31.04
C ALA A 54 -94.31 10.36 31.82
N ALA A 55 -95.06 9.73 32.73
CA ALA A 55 -94.56 8.59 33.51
C ALA A 55 -94.16 7.43 32.60
N VAL A 56 -95.06 6.98 31.72
CA VAL A 56 -94.80 5.87 30.80
C VAL A 56 -93.62 6.17 29.87
N LYS A 57 -93.48 7.40 29.36
CA LYS A 57 -92.33 7.79 28.53
C LYS A 57 -91.01 7.60 29.27
N PHE A 58 -90.92 8.04 30.53
CA PHE A 58 -89.71 7.89 31.33
C PHE A 58 -89.42 6.42 31.67
N TYR A 59 -90.38 5.72 32.26
CA TYR A 59 -90.18 4.31 32.66
C TYR A 59 -89.91 3.41 31.45
N SER A 60 -90.47 3.70 30.27
CA SER A 60 -90.13 2.97 29.05
C SER A 60 -88.70 3.23 28.59
N ALA A 61 -88.22 4.47 28.66
CA ALA A 61 -86.84 4.80 28.32
C ALA A 61 -85.84 4.22 29.34
N ALA A 62 -86.22 4.18 30.61
CA ALA A 62 -85.40 3.67 31.71
C ALA A 62 -85.51 2.16 31.93
N ALA A 63 -86.44 1.46 31.26
CA ALA A 63 -86.70 0.03 31.47
C ALA A 63 -85.42 -0.83 31.41
N GLY A 64 -84.53 -0.56 30.44
CA GLY A 64 -83.25 -1.29 30.29
C GLY A 64 -82.25 -1.12 31.45
N GLN A 65 -82.46 -0.15 32.34
CA GLN A 65 -81.68 0.02 33.58
C GLN A 65 -82.19 -0.89 34.71
N ILE A 66 -83.47 -1.29 34.65
CA ILE A 66 -84.15 -2.05 35.70
C ILE A 66 -84.34 -3.52 35.31
N THR A 67 -84.81 -3.79 34.10
CA THR A 67 -85.16 -5.13 33.62
C THR A 67 -83.98 -6.09 33.70
N GLY A 68 -84.14 -7.15 34.50
CA GLY A 68 -83.09 -8.16 34.74
C GLY A 68 -81.92 -7.70 35.62
N LYS A 69 -81.88 -6.42 36.03
CA LYS A 69 -80.77 -5.80 36.78
C LYS A 69 -81.14 -5.39 38.21
N VAL A 70 -82.44 -5.35 38.53
CA VAL A 70 -82.95 -5.02 39.86
C VAL A 70 -83.74 -6.19 40.43
N ARG A 71 -83.60 -6.42 41.74
CA ARG A 71 -84.36 -7.43 42.47
C ARG A 71 -84.86 -6.86 43.80
N PHE A 72 -86.16 -7.03 44.06
CA PHE A 72 -86.75 -6.73 45.36
C PHE A 72 -86.68 -7.96 46.25
N GLN A 73 -86.14 -7.82 47.46
CA GLN A 73 -86.08 -8.86 48.48
C GLN A 73 -86.71 -8.37 49.79
N ASN A 74 -86.97 -9.29 50.73
CA ASN A 74 -87.51 -8.98 52.07
C ASN A 74 -88.75 -8.06 52.05
N ARG A 75 -89.62 -8.30 51.07
CA ARG A 75 -90.81 -7.50 50.77
C ARG A 75 -91.85 -7.62 51.90
N LYS A 76 -92.28 -6.48 52.45
CA LYS A 76 -93.34 -6.36 53.46
C LYS A 76 -94.41 -5.40 52.94
N ILE A 77 -95.57 -5.95 52.58
CA ILE A 77 -96.68 -5.21 51.98
C ILE A 77 -97.78 -4.98 53.02
N SER A 78 -98.35 -3.78 53.05
CA SER A 78 -99.55 -3.44 53.83
C SER A 78 -100.58 -2.73 52.97
N VAL A 79 -101.86 -3.02 53.21
CA VAL A 79 -102.99 -2.48 52.45
C VAL A 79 -103.90 -1.70 53.40
N MET A 80 -104.34 -0.52 52.98
CA MET A 80 -105.28 0.30 53.74
C MET A 80 -106.26 1.02 52.80
N THR A 81 -107.50 1.20 53.26
CA THR A 81 -108.51 1.97 52.52
C THR A 81 -108.47 3.42 52.93
N ILE A 82 -108.58 4.33 51.96
CA ILE A 82 -108.70 5.77 52.16
C ILE A 82 -109.95 6.19 51.40
N ASP A 83 -111.04 6.48 52.12
CA ASP A 83 -112.35 6.77 51.54
C ASP A 83 -112.82 5.73 50.50
N ASN A 84 -112.79 6.07 49.21
CA ASN A 84 -113.17 5.22 48.08
C ASN A 84 -111.98 4.60 47.34
N GLU A 85 -110.78 4.77 47.87
CA GLU A 85 -109.50 4.38 47.29
C GLU A 85 -108.77 3.39 48.18
N VAL A 86 -107.73 2.75 47.64
CA VAL A 86 -106.93 1.76 48.36
C VAL A 86 -105.45 2.05 48.17
N MET A 87 -104.75 2.24 49.29
CA MET A 87 -103.31 2.43 49.32
C MET A 87 -102.62 1.10 49.61
N VAL A 88 -101.58 0.80 48.86
CA VAL A 88 -100.66 -0.32 49.09
C VAL A 88 -99.28 0.26 49.38
N ASN A 89 -98.72 -0.07 50.54
CA ASN A 89 -97.36 0.31 50.92
C ASN A 89 -96.48 -0.93 50.97
N GLU A 90 -95.26 -0.81 50.48
CA GLU A 90 -94.26 -1.86 50.47
C GLU A 90 -92.94 -1.34 51.01
N LYS A 91 -92.37 -2.07 51.97
CA LYS A 91 -90.98 -1.93 52.39
C LYS A 91 -90.20 -3.12 51.85
N LEU A 92 -89.04 -2.88 51.27
CA LEU A 92 -88.25 -3.91 50.60
C LEU A 92 -86.76 -3.59 50.66
N ASP A 93 -85.94 -4.59 50.38
CA ASP A 93 -84.51 -4.42 50.14
C ASP A 93 -84.25 -4.38 48.63
N PHE A 94 -83.59 -3.31 48.19
CA PHE A 94 -83.29 -3.05 46.79
C PHE A 94 -81.90 -3.59 46.46
N TYR A 95 -81.83 -4.52 45.52
CA TYR A 95 -80.57 -5.08 45.03
C TYR A 95 -80.36 -4.68 43.57
N VAL A 96 -79.12 -4.34 43.23
CA VAL A 96 -78.68 -3.99 41.86
C VAL A 96 -77.60 -4.96 41.39
N LEU A 97 -77.59 -5.25 40.09
CA LEU A 97 -76.57 -6.09 39.48
C LEU A 97 -75.29 -5.28 39.22
N ILE A 98 -74.21 -5.59 39.93
CA ILE A 98 -72.85 -5.02 39.74
C ILE A 98 -71.89 -6.21 39.55
N ASP A 99 -71.06 -6.18 38.49
CA ASP A 99 -70.10 -7.24 38.18
C ASP A 99 -70.72 -8.66 38.18
N ASN A 100 -71.91 -8.78 37.57
CA ASN A 100 -72.71 -10.02 37.50
C ASN A 100 -73.17 -10.60 38.86
N GLN A 101 -73.10 -9.83 39.95
CA GLN A 101 -73.66 -10.22 41.25
C GLN A 101 -74.70 -9.22 41.73
N PHE A 102 -75.80 -9.70 42.32
CA PHE A 102 -76.78 -8.82 42.95
C PHE A 102 -76.23 -8.31 44.27
N THR A 103 -75.83 -7.04 44.31
CA THR A 103 -75.31 -6.35 45.48
C THR A 103 -76.45 -5.60 46.18
N PHE A 104 -76.47 -5.66 47.52
CA PHE A 104 -77.41 -4.88 48.33
C PHE A 104 -77.13 -3.39 48.12
N TYR A 105 -78.11 -2.68 47.57
CA TYR A 105 -78.01 -1.24 47.34
C TYR A 105 -78.49 -0.46 48.57
N GLY A 106 -79.62 -0.88 49.14
CA GLY A 106 -80.18 -0.29 50.35
C GLY A 106 -81.66 -0.63 50.54
N PRO A 107 -82.22 -0.33 51.71
CA PRO A 107 -83.66 -0.48 51.95
C PRO A 107 -84.44 0.58 51.14
N ALA A 108 -85.59 0.20 50.60
CA ALA A 108 -86.46 1.07 49.80
C ALA A 108 -87.92 0.99 50.27
N ARG A 109 -88.70 2.01 49.89
CA ARG A 109 -90.13 2.11 50.19
C ARG A 109 -90.88 2.42 48.90
N VAL A 110 -91.98 1.71 48.65
CA VAL A 110 -92.88 1.94 47.51
C VAL A 110 -94.31 2.09 48.02
N SER A 111 -95.01 3.15 47.59
CA SER A 111 -96.41 3.41 47.94
C SER A 111 -97.23 3.60 46.67
N CYS A 112 -98.37 2.90 46.53
CA CYS A 112 -99.26 2.99 45.38
C CYS A 112 -100.72 3.17 45.82
N LEU A 113 -101.38 4.21 45.32
CA LEU A 113 -102.80 4.51 45.55
C LEU A 113 -103.63 4.13 44.34
N PHE A 114 -104.69 3.36 44.58
CA PHE A 114 -105.58 2.81 43.56
C PHE A 114 -107.00 3.34 43.67
N HIS A 115 -107.59 3.64 42.52
CA HIS A 115 -108.99 4.03 42.34
C HIS A 115 -109.69 3.10 41.35
N LYS A 116 -110.95 2.73 41.61
CA LYS A 116 -111.71 1.83 40.72
C LYS A 116 -112.48 2.64 39.67
N LYS A 117 -112.12 2.50 38.39
CA LYS A 117 -112.73 3.22 37.26
C LYS A 117 -113.17 2.23 36.18
N ASN A 118 -114.41 2.31 35.72
CA ASN A 118 -115.01 1.39 34.74
C ASN A 118 -114.79 -0.09 35.11
N ASN A 119 -114.99 -0.43 36.40
CA ASN A 119 -114.79 -1.75 36.99
C ASN A 119 -113.33 -2.29 36.94
N GLN A 120 -112.34 -1.44 36.65
CA GLN A 120 -110.91 -1.76 36.69
C GLN A 120 -110.19 -0.94 37.77
N TRP A 121 -109.19 -1.53 38.44
CA TRP A 121 -108.31 -0.81 39.35
C TRP A 121 -107.25 -0.04 38.55
N LYS A 122 -107.10 1.25 38.83
CA LYS A 122 -106.08 2.12 38.25
C LYS A 122 -105.25 2.79 39.33
N VAL A 123 -103.94 2.88 39.10
CA VAL A 123 -103.02 3.64 39.94
C VAL A 123 -103.19 5.12 39.64
N ILE A 124 -103.53 5.88 40.67
CA ILE A 124 -103.62 7.33 40.62
C ILE A 124 -102.42 8.00 41.28
N HIS A 125 -101.70 7.30 42.16
CA HIS A 125 -100.42 7.78 42.71
C HIS A 125 -99.44 6.64 42.95
N MET A 126 -98.15 6.86 42.66
CA MET A 126 -97.05 5.94 42.97
C MET A 126 -95.85 6.73 43.50
N HIS A 127 -95.19 6.25 44.56
CA HIS A 127 -94.00 6.89 45.13
C HIS A 127 -92.94 5.84 45.52
N GLY A 128 -91.70 5.98 45.05
CA GLY A 128 -90.54 5.20 45.49
C GLY A 128 -89.47 6.07 46.18
N SER A 129 -88.85 5.61 47.28
CA SER A 129 -87.77 6.35 47.97
C SER A 129 -86.72 5.45 48.65
N PHE A 130 -85.51 5.99 48.83
CA PHE A 130 -84.42 5.45 49.66
C PHE A 130 -84.19 6.34 50.89
N PRO A 131 -83.83 5.79 52.06
CA PRO A 131 -83.37 6.59 53.20
C PRO A 131 -81.96 7.17 52.95
N ASP A 132 -81.64 8.29 53.61
CA ASP A 132 -80.31 8.92 53.53
C ASP A 132 -79.25 8.02 54.17
N SER A 133 -78.25 7.62 53.38
CA SER A 133 -77.14 6.76 53.84
C SER A 133 -76.24 7.45 54.88
N LYS A 134 -76.35 8.76 55.04
CA LYS A 134 -75.57 9.55 56.00
C LYS A 134 -76.30 9.73 57.34
N ALA A 135 -77.58 9.37 57.45
CA ALA A 135 -78.35 9.45 58.70
C ALA A 135 -78.44 8.09 59.41
N ASP A 136 -78.43 8.07 60.74
CA ASP A 136 -78.67 6.86 61.54
C ASP A 136 -80.16 6.70 61.90
N GLU A 137 -80.54 5.53 62.42
CA GLU A 137 -81.94 5.24 62.77
C GLU A 137 -82.47 6.22 63.82
N GLY A 138 -83.55 6.95 63.50
CA GLY A 138 -84.13 7.99 64.35
C GLY A 138 -83.62 9.41 64.07
N GLU A 139 -82.63 9.58 63.20
CA GLU A 139 -82.08 10.88 62.81
C GLU A 139 -82.55 11.31 61.42
N GLN A 140 -82.73 12.62 61.20
CA GLN A 140 -82.97 13.17 59.86
C GLN A 140 -81.68 13.59 59.13
N VAL A 141 -80.64 14.04 59.84
CA VAL A 141 -79.33 14.48 59.30
C VAL A 141 -78.24 14.25 60.36
N ASN A 142 -77.09 13.66 59.99
CA ASN A 142 -75.94 13.45 60.90
C ASN A 142 -74.75 14.35 60.53
N THR A 143 -74.48 15.37 61.34
CA THR A 143 -73.42 16.36 61.06
C THR A 143 -72.00 15.85 61.31
N ASP A 144 -71.83 14.84 62.16
CA ASP A 144 -70.51 14.34 62.55
C ASP A 144 -69.88 13.48 61.45
N LYS A 145 -70.67 12.63 60.78
CA LYS A 145 -70.21 11.86 59.60
C LYS A 145 -69.76 12.78 58.46
N ILE A 146 -70.45 13.90 58.24
CA ILE A 146 -70.09 14.91 57.22
C ILE A 146 -68.76 15.60 57.55
N LYS A 147 -68.51 15.90 58.83
CA LYS A 147 -67.27 16.52 59.28
C LYS A 147 -66.06 15.59 59.11
N ALA A 148 -66.21 14.31 59.42
CA ALA A 148 -65.15 13.31 59.29
C ALA A 148 -64.70 13.09 57.83
N GLU A 149 -65.64 13.09 56.88
CA GLU A 149 -65.36 12.96 55.44
C GLU A 149 -64.56 14.15 54.90
N ASN A 150 -64.92 15.37 55.29
CA ASN A 150 -64.22 16.59 54.88
C ASN A 150 -62.75 16.65 55.34
N ILE A 151 -62.44 16.16 56.55
CA ILE A 151 -61.06 16.11 57.06
C ILE A 151 -60.23 15.14 56.20
N LYS A 152 -60.76 13.94 55.92
CA LYS A 152 -60.08 12.94 55.07
C LYS A 152 -59.74 13.50 53.67
N LEU A 153 -60.66 14.24 53.06
CA LEU A 153 -60.44 14.84 51.74
C LEU A 153 -59.34 15.90 51.75
N ARG A 154 -59.30 16.79 52.75
CA ARG A 154 -58.25 17.82 52.87
C ARG A 154 -56.85 17.22 53.03
N ASP A 155 -56.73 16.18 53.86
CA ASP A 155 -55.45 15.50 54.06
C ASP A 155 -54.96 14.76 52.80
N ALA A 156 -55.88 14.22 52.01
CA ALA A 156 -55.56 13.59 50.73
C ALA A 156 -55.03 14.61 49.70
N VAL A 157 -55.67 15.78 49.59
CA VAL A 157 -55.22 16.87 48.69
C VAL A 157 -53.84 17.39 49.09
N LYS A 158 -53.61 17.61 50.39
CA LYS A 158 -52.31 18.10 50.89
C LYS A 158 -51.18 17.11 50.56
N ARG A 159 -51.39 15.80 50.83
CA ARG A 159 -50.39 14.77 50.50
C ARG A 159 -50.08 14.73 49.00
N ARG A 160 -51.11 14.78 48.16
CA ARG A 160 -50.95 14.72 46.70
C ARG A 160 -50.25 15.96 46.12
N THR A 161 -50.44 17.12 46.75
CA THR A 161 -49.75 18.37 46.35
C THR A 161 -48.24 18.27 46.60
N VAL A 162 -47.83 17.82 47.79
CA VAL A 162 -46.40 17.62 48.12
C VAL A 162 -45.76 16.58 47.21
N GLU A 163 -46.46 15.49 46.93
CA GLU A 163 -45.98 14.45 46.00
C GLU A 163 -45.78 15.00 44.58
N LEU A 164 -46.73 15.80 44.08
CA LEU A 164 -46.66 16.42 42.76
C LEU A 164 -45.50 17.41 42.65
N GLU A 165 -45.26 18.25 43.66
CA GLU A 165 -44.14 19.18 43.69
C GLU A 165 -42.79 18.44 43.65
N SER A 166 -42.65 17.38 44.43
CA SER A 166 -41.45 16.52 44.42
C SER A 166 -41.22 15.88 43.05
N LYS A 167 -42.27 15.29 42.44
CA LYS A 167 -42.20 14.71 41.10
C LYS A 167 -41.85 15.75 40.03
N ASN A 168 -42.40 16.96 40.12
CA ASN A 168 -42.11 18.02 39.16
C ASN A 168 -40.63 18.47 39.25
N LYS A 169 -40.09 18.61 40.46
CA LYS A 169 -38.66 18.91 40.65
C LYS A 169 -37.78 17.80 40.08
N GLU A 170 -38.13 16.54 40.31
CA GLU A 170 -37.38 15.40 39.78
C GLU A 170 -37.41 15.36 38.25
N LEU A 171 -38.57 15.64 37.62
CA LEU A 171 -38.69 15.76 36.17
C LEU A 171 -37.81 16.88 35.59
N GLN A 172 -37.71 18.02 36.29
CA GLN A 172 -36.83 19.12 35.86
C GLN A 172 -35.36 18.73 35.93
N ILE A 173 -34.94 18.00 36.98
CA ILE A 173 -33.57 17.51 37.09
C ILE A 173 -33.28 16.51 35.97
N GLU A 174 -34.18 15.56 35.72
CA GLU A 174 -33.96 14.56 34.66
C GLU A 174 -33.91 15.21 33.27
N ALA A 175 -34.78 16.18 32.98
CA ALA A 175 -34.73 16.94 31.74
C ALA A 175 -33.42 17.73 31.58
N ALA A 176 -32.82 18.19 32.68
CA ALA A 176 -31.54 18.87 32.67
C ALA A 176 -30.37 17.90 32.42
N LEU A 177 -30.40 16.73 33.06
CA LEU A 177 -29.44 15.64 32.86
C LEU A 177 -29.49 15.11 31.41
N GLU A 178 -30.68 14.96 30.84
CA GLU A 178 -30.86 14.47 29.47
C GLU A 178 -30.28 15.43 28.41
N ARG A 179 -30.34 16.74 28.65
CA ARG A 179 -29.64 17.71 27.77
C ARG A 179 -28.13 17.51 27.77
N VAL A 180 -27.54 17.16 28.91
CA VAL A 180 -26.10 16.85 28.97
C VAL A 180 -25.80 15.54 28.25
N ARG A 181 -26.63 14.50 28.40
CA ARG A 181 -26.51 13.24 27.63
C ARG A 181 -26.59 13.49 26.12
N THR A 182 -27.55 14.29 25.68
CA THR A 182 -27.74 14.64 24.27
C THR A 182 -26.48 15.28 23.68
N ILE A 183 -25.87 16.24 24.39
CA ILE A 183 -24.64 16.89 23.92
C ILE A 183 -23.46 15.92 23.95
N ALA A 184 -23.38 15.06 24.98
CA ALA A 184 -22.34 14.04 25.07
C ALA A 184 -22.38 13.10 23.85
N MET A 185 -23.56 12.64 23.45
CA MET A 185 -23.74 11.80 22.26
C MET A 185 -23.41 12.54 20.95
N GLY A 186 -23.56 13.86 20.93
CA GLY A 186 -23.27 14.73 19.78
C GLY A 186 -21.81 15.16 19.64
N MET A 187 -20.91 14.78 20.56
CA MET A 187 -19.49 15.16 20.50
C MET A 187 -18.80 14.55 19.27
N LYS A 188 -18.04 15.40 18.57
CA LYS A 188 -17.27 15.09 17.36
C LYS A 188 -15.76 15.29 17.54
N LYS A 189 -15.34 16.17 18.43
CA LYS A 189 -13.94 16.48 18.73
C LYS A 189 -13.72 16.70 20.22
N ALA A 190 -12.47 16.60 20.66
CA ALA A 190 -12.09 16.77 22.07
C ALA A 190 -12.59 18.10 22.68
N GLU A 191 -12.56 19.20 21.91
CA GLU A 191 -12.95 20.53 22.37
C GLU A 191 -14.46 20.66 22.68
N ASP A 192 -15.29 19.71 22.22
CA ASP A 192 -16.72 19.69 22.53
C ASP A 192 -16.97 19.48 24.05
N MET A 193 -15.96 19.06 24.81
CA MET A 193 -15.98 19.07 26.28
C MET A 193 -16.28 20.47 26.86
N LEU A 194 -15.88 21.55 26.19
CA LEU A 194 -16.23 22.91 26.60
C LEU A 194 -17.74 23.15 26.56
N LEU A 195 -18.43 22.58 25.57
CA LEU A 195 -19.88 22.67 25.45
C LEU A 195 -20.59 21.88 26.55
N ILE A 196 -20.01 20.75 26.98
CA ILE A 196 -20.48 19.98 28.14
C ILE A 196 -20.38 20.84 29.41
N CYS A 197 -19.21 21.41 29.71
CA CYS A 197 -19.03 22.30 30.87
C CYS A 197 -20.02 23.47 30.86
N LYS A 198 -20.20 24.12 29.71
CA LYS A 198 -21.16 25.20 29.52
C LYS A 198 -22.59 24.75 29.81
N THR A 199 -22.99 23.61 29.26
CA THR A 199 -24.36 23.10 29.41
C THR A 199 -24.66 22.71 30.85
N ILE A 200 -23.74 22.00 31.51
CA ILE A 200 -23.86 21.64 32.94
C ILE A 200 -24.05 22.92 33.76
N SER A 201 -23.19 23.93 33.56
CA SER A 201 -23.31 25.21 34.29
C SER A 201 -24.66 25.90 34.08
N GLN A 202 -25.16 25.94 32.84
CA GLN A 202 -26.45 26.55 32.52
C GLN A 202 -27.63 25.77 33.13
N GLN A 203 -27.57 24.43 33.13
CA GLN A 203 -28.60 23.60 33.72
C GLN A 203 -28.62 23.72 35.25
N LEU A 204 -27.47 23.70 35.91
CA LEU A 204 -27.37 23.91 37.35
C LEU A 204 -27.93 25.27 37.78
N LYS A 205 -27.66 26.32 36.99
CA LYS A 205 -28.25 27.65 37.20
C LYS A 205 -29.78 27.64 37.10
N LYS A 206 -30.35 26.89 36.13
CA LYS A 206 -31.81 26.74 35.98
C LYS A 206 -32.45 25.95 37.13
N LEU A 207 -31.71 25.03 37.74
CA LEU A 207 -32.14 24.25 38.90
C LEU A 207 -31.94 24.99 40.24
N GLY A 208 -31.52 26.26 40.20
CA GLY A 208 -31.47 27.13 41.36
C GLY A 208 -30.09 27.31 42.00
N ILE A 209 -29.04 26.66 41.48
CA ILE A 209 -27.68 26.89 42.00
C ILE A 209 -27.22 28.30 41.62
N LYS A 210 -26.88 29.09 42.63
CA LYS A 210 -26.42 30.48 42.48
C LYS A 210 -24.90 30.57 42.55
N GLU A 211 -24.36 31.73 42.19
CA GLU A 211 -22.95 32.06 42.38
C GLU A 211 -21.94 31.06 41.78
N ILE A 212 -22.30 30.39 40.68
CA ILE A 212 -21.39 29.53 39.91
C ILE A 212 -20.26 30.39 39.32
N ARG A 213 -19.02 30.04 39.63
CA ARG A 213 -17.82 30.62 39.03
C ARG A 213 -17.49 29.90 37.73
N ASN A 214 -17.17 28.61 37.81
CA ASN A 214 -16.96 27.77 36.64
C ASN A 214 -17.40 26.32 36.85
N VAL A 215 -17.74 25.65 35.75
CA VAL A 215 -17.78 24.18 35.65
C VAL A 215 -16.60 23.76 34.79
N GLN A 216 -15.91 22.70 35.20
CA GLN A 216 -14.62 22.34 34.65
C GLN A 216 -14.35 20.84 34.68
N THR A 217 -13.54 20.34 33.75
CA THR A 217 -13.11 18.93 33.73
C THR A 217 -11.60 18.85 33.71
N ALA A 218 -10.99 18.08 34.61
CA ALA A 218 -9.54 17.94 34.70
C ALA A 218 -9.12 16.53 34.32
N ILE A 219 -8.38 16.39 33.21
CA ILE A 219 -7.78 15.14 32.75
C ILE A 219 -6.32 15.13 33.19
N VAL A 220 -5.94 14.21 34.07
CA VAL A 220 -4.63 14.22 34.72
C VAL A 220 -3.60 13.48 33.85
N TYR A 221 -2.43 14.09 33.65
CA TYR A 221 -1.27 13.49 32.99
C TYR A 221 -0.09 13.39 33.97
N PRO A 222 -0.02 12.32 34.80
CA PRO A 222 0.98 12.21 35.86
C PRO A 222 2.42 12.32 35.37
N ASN A 223 2.71 11.73 34.20
CA ASN A 223 4.05 11.73 33.59
C ASN A 223 4.51 13.11 33.15
N ARG A 224 3.58 14.04 32.91
CA ARG A 224 3.87 15.42 32.51
C ARG A 224 3.89 16.38 33.72
N GLY A 225 3.39 15.94 34.87
CA GLY A 225 3.14 16.85 36.00
C GLY A 225 2.02 17.87 35.74
N THR A 226 1.18 17.63 34.72
CA THR A 226 0.11 18.54 34.28
C THR A 226 -1.28 17.88 34.35
N TYR A 227 -2.33 18.69 34.33
CA TYR A 227 -3.67 18.25 33.95
C TYR A 227 -4.25 19.20 32.90
N LEU A 228 -4.99 18.65 31.92
CA LEU A 228 -5.70 19.45 30.93
C LEU A 228 -7.10 19.77 31.46
N ASN A 229 -7.45 21.05 31.51
CA ASN A 229 -8.69 21.55 32.05
C ASN A 229 -9.57 22.13 30.95
N TYR A 230 -10.80 21.63 30.79
CA TYR A 230 -11.83 22.26 29.95
C TYR A 230 -12.79 23.01 30.85
N GLU A 231 -12.91 24.32 30.67
CA GLU A 231 -13.56 25.20 31.64
C GLU A 231 -14.61 26.10 31.00
N PHE A 232 -15.74 26.30 31.68
CA PHE A 232 -16.71 27.35 31.36
C PHE A 232 -16.96 28.24 32.56
N TYR A 233 -16.62 29.54 32.43
CA TYR A 233 -16.80 30.56 33.47
C TYR A 233 -18.14 31.28 33.30
N ALA A 234 -19.07 31.06 34.23
CA ALA A 234 -20.48 31.45 34.09
C ALA A 234 -20.69 32.98 34.08
N LYS A 235 -20.04 33.73 34.99
CA LYS A 235 -20.16 35.21 35.03
C LYS A 235 -19.45 35.90 33.86
N HIS A 236 -18.45 35.26 33.26
CA HIS A 236 -17.72 35.80 32.11
C HIS A 236 -18.31 35.36 30.76
N ASN A 237 -19.12 34.30 30.76
CA ASN A 237 -19.58 33.59 29.56
C ASN A 237 -18.41 33.22 28.62
N LYS A 238 -17.32 32.72 29.18
CA LYS A 238 -16.10 32.34 28.45
C LYS A 238 -15.77 30.87 28.66
N VAL A 239 -15.19 30.27 27.62
CA VAL A 239 -14.65 28.90 27.64
C VAL A 239 -13.13 28.95 27.52
N PHE A 240 -12.44 28.04 28.20
CA PHE A 240 -10.98 27.93 28.15
C PHE A 240 -10.56 26.47 28.17
N THR A 241 -9.51 26.15 27.43
CA THR A 241 -8.75 24.91 27.56
C THR A 241 -7.38 25.27 28.14
N THR A 242 -7.08 24.78 29.34
CA THR A 242 -5.88 25.17 30.09
C THR A 242 -5.09 23.92 30.49
N GLU A 243 -3.85 23.79 30.04
CA GLU A 243 -2.93 22.79 30.61
C GLU A 243 -2.26 23.36 31.87
N VAL A 244 -2.61 22.83 33.03
CA VAL A 244 -2.16 23.33 34.33
C VAL A 244 -1.03 22.48 34.88
N LEU A 245 0.13 23.11 35.11
CA LEU A 245 1.28 22.50 35.80
C LEU A 245 0.98 22.40 37.31
N TYR A 246 0.41 21.26 37.74
CA TYR A 246 -0.11 21.12 39.10
C TYR A 246 0.98 21.01 40.17
N ILE A 247 2.20 20.65 39.78
CA ILE A 247 3.34 20.53 40.70
C ILE A 247 3.75 21.87 41.33
N ASN A 248 3.43 22.99 40.68
CA ASN A 248 3.85 24.33 41.08
C ASN A 248 3.00 24.96 42.20
N HIS A 249 1.90 24.31 42.63
CA HIS A 249 1.07 24.85 43.69
C HIS A 249 0.55 23.77 44.65
N PRO A 250 0.66 23.96 45.99
CA PRO A 250 0.22 22.97 46.97
C PRO A 250 -1.25 22.55 46.82
N MET A 251 -2.15 23.48 46.47
CA MET A 251 -3.57 23.18 46.27
C MET A 251 -3.79 22.25 45.07
N SER A 252 -3.09 22.50 43.96
CA SER A 252 -3.20 21.70 42.74
C SER A 252 -2.60 20.30 42.94
N ARG A 253 -1.48 20.19 43.67
CA ARG A 253 -0.92 18.89 44.10
C ARG A 253 -1.88 18.10 44.98
N ALA A 254 -2.52 18.76 45.96
CA ALA A 254 -3.48 18.11 46.84
C ALA A 254 -4.72 17.62 46.08
N PHE A 255 -5.21 18.43 45.15
CA PHE A 255 -6.29 18.07 44.23
C PHE A 255 -5.92 16.83 43.39
N VAL A 256 -4.80 16.87 42.66
CA VAL A 256 -4.40 15.76 41.77
C VAL A 256 -4.13 14.48 42.57
N LYS A 257 -3.44 14.58 43.72
CA LYS A 257 -3.24 13.44 44.61
C LYS A 257 -4.58 12.77 44.94
N LYS A 258 -5.59 13.56 45.32
CA LYS A 258 -6.91 13.02 45.68
C LYS A 258 -7.65 12.42 44.49
N MET A 259 -7.54 13.00 43.29
CA MET A 259 -8.20 12.44 42.09
C MET A 259 -7.59 11.11 41.65
N LEU A 260 -6.27 10.94 41.84
CA LEU A 260 -5.54 9.72 41.51
C LEU A 260 -5.71 8.59 42.55
N ASP A 261 -6.28 8.86 43.73
CA ASP A 261 -6.56 7.82 44.73
C ASP A 261 -7.60 6.80 44.22
N GLY A 262 -8.49 7.19 43.29
CA GLY A 262 -9.46 6.29 42.67
C GLY A 262 -10.70 6.98 42.08
N PRO A 263 -11.58 6.23 41.40
CA PRO A 263 -12.89 6.74 40.97
C PRO A 263 -13.80 7.02 42.18
N ASN A 264 -14.72 7.97 42.04
CA ASN A 264 -15.62 8.49 43.09
C ASN A 264 -14.94 9.28 44.21
N GLU A 265 -13.64 9.54 44.11
CA GLU A 265 -12.94 10.40 45.06
C GLU A 265 -13.47 11.84 45.03
N PHE A 266 -13.63 12.42 46.22
CA PHE A 266 -14.18 13.77 46.37
C PHE A 266 -13.14 14.70 46.99
N PHE A 267 -12.92 15.84 46.34
CA PHE A 267 -12.05 16.89 46.83
C PHE A 267 -12.84 18.19 46.99
N LYS A 268 -12.90 18.69 48.24
CA LYS A 268 -13.52 19.97 48.60
C LYS A 268 -12.48 20.93 49.16
N ARG A 269 -12.51 22.18 48.70
CA ARG A 269 -11.65 23.24 49.23
C ARG A 269 -12.35 24.59 49.24
N SER A 270 -12.32 25.28 50.38
CA SER A 270 -12.85 26.62 50.54
C SER A 270 -11.73 27.62 50.85
N LEU A 271 -11.75 28.77 50.19
CA LEU A 271 -10.86 29.90 50.44
C LEU A 271 -11.67 31.06 51.01
N SER A 272 -11.12 31.71 52.04
CA SER A 272 -11.66 32.96 52.58
C SER A 272 -11.34 34.15 51.66
N ALA A 273 -12.04 35.28 51.84
CA ALA A 273 -11.84 36.51 51.07
C ALA A 273 -10.37 36.99 50.95
N LYS A 274 -9.51 36.74 51.95
CA LYS A 274 -8.07 37.05 51.84
C LYS A 274 -7.37 36.10 50.88
N LYS A 275 -7.63 34.80 51.01
CA LYS A 275 -7.02 33.75 50.20
C LYS A 275 -7.51 33.74 48.75
N THR A 276 -8.72 34.24 48.47
CA THR A 276 -9.19 34.42 47.08
C THR A 276 -8.38 35.45 46.31
N LYS A 277 -7.98 36.56 46.96
CA LYS A 277 -7.12 37.59 46.37
C LYS A 277 -5.70 37.07 46.12
N GLU A 278 -5.14 36.32 47.06
CA GLU A 278 -3.85 35.63 46.90
C GLU A 278 -3.90 34.63 45.74
N TRP A 279 -4.98 33.83 45.65
CA TRP A 279 -5.20 32.90 44.54
C TRP A 279 -5.29 33.62 43.19
N TYR A 280 -6.02 34.73 43.10
CA TYR A 280 -6.07 35.56 41.90
C TYR A 280 -4.69 36.11 41.50
N ALA A 281 -3.87 36.52 42.46
CA ALA A 281 -2.51 36.99 42.20
C ALA A 281 -1.63 35.87 41.62
N PHE A 282 -1.72 34.66 42.18
CA PHE A 282 -1.03 33.47 41.66
C PHE A 282 -1.50 33.08 40.26
N GLN A 283 -2.81 33.09 39.99
CA GLN A 283 -3.31 32.75 38.64
C GLN A 283 -2.68 33.65 37.56
N LYS A 284 -2.46 34.94 37.85
CA LYS A 284 -1.80 35.89 36.93
C LYS A 284 -0.33 35.58 36.64
N THR A 285 0.33 34.76 37.45
CA THR A 285 1.70 34.29 37.18
C THR A 285 1.73 32.96 36.41
N THR A 286 0.57 32.48 35.94
CA THR A 286 0.40 31.21 35.22
C THR A 286 -0.42 31.42 33.94
N ASN A 287 -0.60 30.36 33.14
CA ASN A 287 -1.49 30.37 31.98
C ASN A 287 -2.98 30.21 32.34
N GLN A 288 -3.33 30.08 33.62
CA GLN A 288 -4.72 29.95 34.06
C GLN A 288 -5.49 31.27 33.93
N PHE A 289 -6.78 31.18 33.61
CA PHE A 289 -7.64 32.36 33.55
C PHE A 289 -7.78 33.02 34.93
N ALA A 290 -7.33 34.27 35.03
CA ALA A 290 -7.41 35.08 36.23
C ALA A 290 -8.78 35.76 36.35
N ASP A 291 -9.65 35.19 37.18
CA ASP A 291 -11.03 35.63 37.36
C ASP A 291 -11.14 36.89 38.25
N LYS A 292 -11.45 38.04 37.64
CA LYS A 292 -11.56 39.33 38.35
C LYS A 292 -12.62 39.37 39.45
N TYR A 293 -13.65 38.51 39.42
CA TYR A 293 -14.67 38.49 40.48
C TYR A 293 -14.12 37.96 41.82
N LEU A 294 -12.97 37.27 41.81
CA LEU A 294 -12.29 36.85 43.04
C LEU A 294 -11.79 38.01 43.91
N LEU A 295 -11.61 39.21 43.33
CA LEU A 295 -11.18 40.40 44.06
C LEU A 295 -12.25 40.90 45.05
N THR A 296 -13.52 40.66 44.74
CA THR A 296 -14.68 41.10 45.54
C THR A 296 -15.43 39.93 46.18
N ALA A 297 -15.09 38.68 45.87
CA ALA A 297 -15.75 37.50 46.42
C ALA A 297 -15.43 37.30 47.91
N SER A 298 -16.46 36.97 48.68
CA SER A 298 -16.34 36.62 50.10
C SER A 298 -15.71 35.24 50.32
N SER A 299 -15.88 34.33 49.35
CA SER A 299 -15.27 33.01 49.35
C SER A 299 -15.05 32.44 47.95
N LEU A 300 -14.23 31.39 47.84
CA LEU A 300 -14.14 30.54 46.66
C LEU A 300 -14.18 29.09 47.11
N ASN A 301 -15.13 28.33 46.60
CA ASN A 301 -15.36 26.94 46.98
C ASN A 301 -15.18 26.05 45.76
N TYR A 302 -14.37 25.01 45.88
CA TYR A 302 -14.16 23.97 44.87
C TYR A 302 -14.78 22.67 45.32
N TYR A 303 -15.45 22.00 44.38
CA TYR A 303 -16.03 20.67 44.53
C TYR A 303 -15.63 19.85 43.31
N TRP A 304 -14.81 18.83 43.52
CA TRP A 304 -14.30 17.94 42.47
C TRP A 304 -14.66 16.50 42.76
N TYR A 305 -15.14 15.80 41.74
CA TYR A 305 -15.51 14.39 41.81
C TYR A 305 -14.74 13.62 40.74
N SER A 306 -13.96 12.64 41.17
CA SER A 306 -13.13 11.79 40.33
C SER A 306 -13.95 10.72 39.61
N LEU A 307 -13.57 10.44 38.37
CA LEU A 307 -13.93 9.26 37.59
C LEU A 307 -12.66 8.46 37.23
N GLY A 308 -11.60 8.56 38.06
CA GLY A 308 -10.29 7.98 37.83
C GLY A 308 -9.34 8.98 37.17
N ALA A 309 -9.06 8.81 35.87
CA ALA A 309 -8.13 9.68 35.13
C ALA A 309 -8.69 11.09 34.81
N VAL A 310 -9.99 11.29 34.98
CA VAL A 310 -10.66 12.59 34.83
C VAL A 310 -11.44 12.94 36.09
N ALA A 311 -11.62 14.23 36.35
CA ALA A 311 -12.52 14.73 37.36
C ALA A 311 -13.48 15.77 36.79
N LEU A 312 -14.74 15.76 37.25
CA LEU A 312 -15.69 16.85 37.03
C LEU A 312 -15.67 17.78 38.25
N GLY A 313 -15.54 19.08 38.00
CA GLY A 313 -15.44 20.11 39.02
C GLY A 313 -16.44 21.23 38.82
N ILE A 314 -16.91 21.78 39.94
CA ILE A 314 -17.57 23.07 40.00
C ILE A 314 -16.85 23.96 41.01
N SER A 315 -16.67 25.23 40.67
CA SER A 315 -16.31 26.25 41.66
C SER A 315 -17.38 27.33 41.79
N THR A 316 -17.59 27.81 43.02
CA THR A 316 -18.64 28.77 43.38
C THR A 316 -18.12 29.86 44.30
N TYR A 317 -18.71 31.07 44.22
CA TYR A 317 -18.38 32.19 45.13
C TYR A 317 -19.06 32.07 46.50
N GLU A 318 -20.06 31.19 46.61
CA GLU A 318 -20.75 30.82 47.85
C GLU A 318 -20.73 29.30 48.02
N ALA A 319 -20.79 28.82 49.26
CA ALA A 319 -20.71 27.39 49.54
C ALA A 319 -22.01 26.68 49.12
N LEU A 320 -21.87 25.56 48.40
CA LEU A 320 -23.01 24.70 48.05
C LEU A 320 -23.58 24.01 49.29
N SER A 321 -24.92 23.93 49.37
CA SER A 321 -25.65 23.10 50.34
C SER A 321 -25.36 21.61 50.12
N LYS A 322 -25.83 20.74 51.03
CA LYS A 322 -25.68 19.29 50.83
C LYS A 322 -26.51 18.81 49.64
N GLU A 323 -27.73 19.31 49.51
CA GLU A 323 -28.65 18.98 48.43
C GLU A 323 -28.10 19.45 47.06
N GLU A 324 -27.42 20.60 47.02
CA GLU A 324 -26.76 21.10 45.80
C GLU A 324 -25.53 20.26 45.42
N GLN A 325 -24.77 19.75 46.41
CA GLN A 325 -23.66 18.83 46.18
C GLN A 325 -24.19 17.49 45.64
N GLU A 326 -25.25 16.94 46.22
CA GLU A 326 -25.91 15.71 45.73
C GLU A 326 -26.46 15.89 44.31
N LEU A 327 -27.04 17.05 44.00
CA LEU A 327 -27.44 17.39 42.64
C LEU A 327 -26.25 17.37 41.68
N PHE A 328 -25.11 17.96 42.06
CA PHE A 328 -23.91 17.97 41.21
C PHE A 328 -23.34 16.55 40.99
N VAL A 329 -23.44 15.66 41.98
CA VAL A 329 -23.08 14.24 41.81
C VAL A 329 -23.89 13.58 40.69
N ARG A 330 -25.19 13.92 40.54
CA ARG A 330 -26.00 13.41 39.43
C ARG A 330 -25.48 13.87 38.07
N PHE A 331 -25.03 15.13 37.96
CA PHE A 331 -24.38 15.63 36.75
C PHE A 331 -23.03 14.96 36.49
N ARG A 332 -22.26 14.64 37.53
CA ARG A 332 -21.03 13.84 37.40
C ARG A 332 -21.31 12.46 36.82
N ASN A 333 -22.35 11.77 37.29
CA ASN A 333 -22.71 10.45 36.77
C ASN A 333 -23.07 10.50 35.28
N VAL A 334 -23.74 11.55 34.83
CA VAL A 334 -24.04 11.76 33.41
C VAL A 334 -22.80 12.17 32.60
N PHE A 335 -21.91 12.97 33.19
CA PHE A 335 -20.64 13.37 32.58
C PHE A 335 -19.72 12.18 32.28
N GLU A 336 -19.85 11.06 33.01
CA GLU A 336 -19.11 9.84 32.69
C GLU A 336 -19.32 9.39 31.23
N LEU A 337 -20.53 9.55 30.70
CA LEU A 337 -20.82 9.29 29.28
C LEU A 337 -20.03 10.23 28.36
N SER A 338 -19.95 11.52 28.71
CA SER A 338 -19.16 12.51 27.95
C SER A 338 -17.68 12.16 27.94
N TYR A 339 -17.13 11.71 29.07
CA TYR A 339 -15.74 11.31 29.14
C TYR A 339 -15.45 10.02 28.36
N ARG A 340 -16.34 9.02 28.41
CA ARG A 340 -16.21 7.83 27.54
C ARG A 340 -16.19 8.23 26.06
N ARG A 341 -17.09 9.12 25.64
CA ARG A 341 -17.12 9.63 24.26
C ARG A 341 -15.84 10.39 23.91
N PHE A 342 -15.31 11.18 24.82
CA PHE A 342 -14.02 11.85 24.65
C PHE A 342 -12.88 10.84 24.41
N LEU A 343 -12.82 9.76 25.19
CA LEU A 343 -11.83 8.70 25.01
C LEU A 343 -11.99 7.99 23.65
N ASP A 344 -13.22 7.72 23.23
CA ASP A 344 -13.50 7.13 21.92
C ASP A 344 -13.01 8.04 20.78
N ILE A 345 -13.22 9.35 20.90
CA ILE A 345 -12.75 10.35 19.93
C ILE A 345 -11.22 10.37 19.89
N GLN A 346 -10.54 10.44 21.05
CA GLN A 346 -9.07 10.41 21.08
C GLN A 346 -8.50 9.12 20.47
N LYS A 347 -9.14 7.98 20.74
CA LYS A 347 -8.76 6.70 20.14
C LYS A 347 -8.96 6.73 18.61
N ALA A 348 -10.10 7.25 18.13
CA ALA A 348 -10.37 7.36 16.70
C ALA A 348 -9.39 8.30 16.00
N GLU A 349 -9.04 9.44 16.61
CA GLU A 349 -8.03 10.37 16.09
C GLU A 349 -6.64 9.72 16.02
N ALA A 350 -6.21 9.02 17.07
CA ALA A 350 -4.96 8.28 17.08
C ALA A 350 -4.92 7.17 16.00
N GLN A 351 -6.03 6.44 15.83
CA GLN A 351 -6.16 5.41 14.79
C GLN A 351 -6.15 6.00 13.38
N ALA A 352 -6.80 7.15 13.16
CA ALA A 352 -6.78 7.86 11.89
C ALA A 352 -5.36 8.34 11.56
N ARG A 353 -4.65 8.88 12.56
CA ARG A 353 -3.26 9.31 12.43
C ARG A 353 -2.33 8.14 12.07
N GLU A 354 -2.48 7.00 12.76
CA GLU A 354 -1.69 5.80 12.48
C GLU A 354 -1.97 5.26 11.07
N SER A 355 -3.23 5.27 10.65
CA SER A 355 -3.62 4.86 9.29
C SER A 355 -3.01 5.76 8.21
N GLN A 356 -2.94 7.07 8.45
CA GLN A 356 -2.27 8.01 7.54
C GLN A 356 -0.76 7.72 7.44
N ILE A 357 -0.09 7.46 8.57
CA ILE A 357 1.33 7.10 8.57
C ILE A 357 1.55 5.80 7.78
N GLN A 358 0.72 4.78 8.01
CA GLN A 358 0.84 3.52 7.30
C GLN A 358 0.61 3.67 5.80
N LEU A 359 -0.37 4.48 5.37
CA LEU A 359 -0.61 4.76 3.96
C LEU A 359 0.56 5.50 3.31
N ALA A 360 1.16 6.45 4.03
CA ALA A 360 2.33 7.19 3.58
C ALA A 360 3.55 6.27 3.38
N LEU A 361 3.81 5.38 4.34
CA LEU A 361 4.84 4.35 4.24
C LEU A 361 4.58 3.42 3.05
N GLU A 362 3.34 2.95 2.88
CA GLU A 362 2.99 2.03 1.79
C GLU A 362 3.09 2.69 0.41
N ARG A 363 2.79 3.98 0.28
CA ARG A 363 2.99 4.72 -0.99
C ARG A 363 4.45 4.80 -1.38
N VAL A 364 5.34 5.11 -0.42
CA VAL A 364 6.79 5.12 -0.66
C VAL A 364 7.23 3.71 -1.07
N ARG A 365 6.82 2.69 -0.30
CA ARG A 365 7.11 1.28 -0.61
C ARG A 365 6.66 0.87 -2.01
N ALA A 366 5.42 1.17 -2.38
CA ALA A 366 4.84 0.82 -3.66
C ALA A 366 5.56 1.50 -4.84
N ARG A 367 5.90 2.79 -4.72
CA ARG A 367 6.68 3.49 -5.75
C ARG A 367 8.06 2.87 -5.93
N THR A 368 8.72 2.50 -4.84
CA THR A 368 10.03 1.84 -4.92
C THR A 368 9.93 0.44 -5.51
N MET A 369 8.89 -0.33 -5.15
CA MET A 369 8.65 -1.66 -5.75
C MET A 369 8.32 -1.61 -7.25
N ALA A 370 7.77 -0.50 -7.73
CA ALA A 370 7.45 -0.29 -9.13
C ALA A 370 8.64 0.16 -10.00
N MET A 371 9.79 0.48 -9.38
CA MET A 371 11.00 0.89 -10.12
C MET A 371 11.42 -0.20 -11.10
N GLN A 372 11.74 0.21 -12.33
CA GLN A 372 12.29 -0.65 -13.38
C GLN A 372 13.79 -0.46 -13.53
N ASN A 373 14.29 0.76 -13.30
CA ASN A 373 15.69 1.12 -13.43
C ASN A 373 16.24 1.79 -12.17
N SER A 374 17.56 1.74 -12.00
CA SER A 374 18.26 2.31 -10.85
C SER A 374 18.23 3.85 -10.77
N ASP A 375 18.03 4.56 -11.88
CA ASP A 375 17.95 6.03 -11.96
C ASP A 375 16.63 6.61 -11.42
N GLU A 376 15.57 5.80 -11.30
CA GLU A 376 14.28 6.19 -10.72
C GLU A 376 14.32 6.47 -9.20
N LEU A 377 15.46 6.22 -8.55
CA LEU A 377 15.63 6.38 -7.10
C LEU A 377 15.43 7.85 -6.65
N ALA A 378 15.74 8.82 -7.52
CA ALA A 378 15.48 10.23 -7.28
C ALA A 378 13.98 10.54 -7.10
N GLU A 379 13.10 9.86 -7.85
CA GLU A 379 11.65 10.04 -7.73
C GLU A 379 11.11 9.53 -6.38
N VAL A 380 11.72 8.47 -5.84
CA VAL A 380 11.41 7.96 -4.50
C VAL A 380 11.80 8.98 -3.43
N SER A 381 12.93 9.69 -3.60
CA SER A 381 13.35 10.78 -2.70
C SER A 381 12.29 11.89 -2.64
N PHE A 382 11.79 12.32 -3.81
CA PHE A 382 10.75 13.33 -3.89
C PHE A 382 9.45 12.89 -3.21
N LEU A 383 9.02 11.65 -3.49
CA LEU A 383 7.81 11.09 -2.90
C LEU A 383 7.91 10.99 -1.37
N LEU A 384 9.06 10.57 -0.85
CA LEU A 384 9.31 10.53 0.60
C LEU A 384 9.09 11.91 1.22
N ASN A 385 9.71 12.97 0.68
CA ASN A 385 9.51 14.33 1.19
C ASN A 385 8.03 14.75 1.13
N LYS A 386 7.36 14.50 -0.01
CA LYS A 386 5.94 14.80 -0.18
C LYS A 386 5.07 14.11 0.88
N GLN A 387 5.30 12.82 1.14
CA GLN A 387 4.53 12.07 2.13
C GLN A 387 4.75 12.58 3.56
N VAL A 388 5.97 12.97 3.91
CA VAL A 388 6.25 13.53 5.24
C VAL A 388 5.58 14.89 5.43
N VAL A 389 5.56 15.74 4.40
CA VAL A 389 4.81 17.01 4.41
C VAL A 389 3.30 16.77 4.51
N GLU A 390 2.74 15.81 3.78
CA GLU A 390 1.32 15.44 3.86
C GLU A 390 0.90 14.91 5.25
N LEU A 391 1.86 14.34 6.01
CA LEU A 391 1.66 13.99 7.42
C LEU A 391 1.69 15.21 8.35
N GLY A 392 1.79 16.44 7.84
CA GLY A 392 1.82 17.66 8.65
C GLY A 392 3.11 17.83 9.44
N ILE A 393 4.18 17.11 9.08
CA ILE A 393 5.49 17.29 9.68
C ILE A 393 6.16 18.47 8.95
N PRO A 394 6.60 19.53 9.65
CA PRO A 394 7.12 20.75 9.03
C PRO A 394 8.57 20.56 8.55
N THR A 395 8.76 19.78 7.50
CA THR A 395 10.06 19.58 6.86
C THR A 395 10.37 20.70 5.87
N ARG A 396 11.65 21.07 5.80
CA ARG A 396 12.23 21.86 4.72
C ARG A 396 12.61 20.98 3.53
N GLY A 397 13.03 19.75 3.81
CA GLY A 397 13.41 18.76 2.82
C GLY A 397 13.82 17.46 3.49
N CYS A 398 13.97 16.43 2.67
CA CYS A 398 14.45 15.12 3.07
C CYS A 398 15.60 14.71 2.15
N ALA A 399 16.52 13.91 2.67
CA ALA A 399 17.47 13.19 1.84
C ALA A 399 17.53 11.73 2.26
N PHE A 400 18.05 10.89 1.39
CA PHE A 400 18.64 9.63 1.81
C PHE A 400 20.08 9.56 1.33
N ASN A 401 20.92 9.02 2.21
CA ASN A 401 22.35 8.87 2.03
C ASN A 401 22.67 7.39 1.98
N ILE A 402 23.44 6.97 0.98
CA ILE A 402 23.90 5.60 0.80
C ILE A 402 25.40 5.55 1.03
N TYR A 403 25.85 4.58 1.84
CA TYR A 403 27.28 4.39 2.09
C TYR A 403 27.98 3.77 0.88
N GLY A 404 28.96 4.48 0.31
CA GLY A 404 30.00 3.93 -0.56
C GLY A 404 31.27 3.56 0.21
N GLU A 405 32.31 3.12 -0.53
CA GLU A 405 33.59 2.68 0.04
C GLU A 405 34.37 3.83 0.72
N ASN A 406 34.56 4.94 0.00
CA ASN A 406 35.33 6.11 0.49
C ASN A 406 34.45 7.32 0.81
N GLU A 407 33.32 7.44 0.13
CA GLU A 407 32.34 8.53 0.26
C GLU A 407 30.92 7.96 0.25
N SER A 408 29.93 8.83 0.36
CA SER A 408 28.52 8.47 0.45
C SER A 408 27.74 9.27 -0.58
N THR A 409 26.88 8.64 -1.37
CA THR A 409 26.02 9.37 -2.32
C THR A 409 24.71 9.77 -1.63
N GLU A 410 24.26 11.02 -1.82
CA GLU A 410 23.05 11.56 -1.20
C GLU A 410 22.09 12.16 -2.23
N TRP A 411 20.79 11.90 -2.04
CA TRP A 411 19.70 12.43 -2.87
C TRP A 411 18.79 13.31 -2.04
N PHE A 412 18.97 14.63 -2.14
CA PHE A 412 18.14 15.61 -1.44
C PHE A 412 16.92 16.03 -2.27
N SER A 413 15.75 16.05 -1.64
CA SER A 413 14.49 16.53 -2.21
C SER A 413 13.75 17.46 -1.26
N ASN A 414 13.13 18.49 -1.83
CA ASN A 414 12.17 19.36 -1.15
C ASN A 414 10.87 19.43 -1.99
N LEU A 415 9.98 20.38 -1.70
CA LEU A 415 8.74 20.54 -2.48
C LEU A 415 8.95 21.20 -3.86
N GLU A 416 10.13 21.78 -4.11
CA GLU A 416 10.50 22.41 -5.39
C GLU A 416 11.08 21.39 -6.37
N GLY A 417 11.63 20.27 -5.87
CA GLY A 417 12.11 19.17 -6.68
C GLY A 417 13.19 18.34 -5.98
N THR A 418 13.89 17.53 -6.78
CA THR A 418 15.04 16.72 -6.36
C THR A 418 16.31 17.31 -6.96
N MET A 419 17.33 17.51 -6.13
CA MET A 419 18.65 17.91 -6.61
C MET A 419 19.34 16.72 -7.30
N PRO A 420 20.26 16.98 -8.26
CA PRO A 420 21.18 15.95 -8.72
C PRO A 420 21.88 15.28 -7.53
N ALA A 421 22.10 13.98 -7.61
CA ALA A 421 22.83 13.25 -6.57
C ALA A 421 24.23 13.84 -6.41
N TYR A 422 24.70 13.94 -5.16
CA TYR A 422 26.02 14.47 -4.84
C TYR A 422 26.73 13.57 -3.85
N GLU A 423 28.06 13.64 -3.87
CA GLU A 423 28.91 12.92 -2.93
C GLU A 423 29.04 13.70 -1.63
N THR A 424 28.93 12.96 -0.52
CA THR A 424 29.10 13.47 0.84
C THR A 424 30.44 12.94 1.39
N PRO A 425 31.41 13.82 1.66
CA PRO A 425 32.73 13.40 2.09
C PRO A 425 32.68 12.82 3.51
N ARG A 426 33.64 11.96 3.86
CA ARG A 426 33.79 11.42 5.23
C ARG A 426 34.42 12.43 6.19
N GLU A 427 33.92 13.65 6.20
CA GLU A 427 34.43 14.77 7.00
C GLU A 427 33.31 15.52 7.74
N ASN A 428 33.69 16.31 8.75
CA ASN A 428 32.81 17.21 9.50
C ASN A 428 31.47 16.57 9.93
N ILE A 429 30.33 17.11 9.49
CA ILE A 429 29.02 16.61 9.87
C ILE A 429 28.71 15.25 9.26
N PHE A 430 29.05 15.02 7.99
CA PHE A 430 28.80 13.76 7.30
C PHE A 430 29.60 12.61 7.95
N LEU A 431 30.81 12.88 8.45
CA LEU A 431 31.57 11.93 9.26
C LEU A 431 30.86 11.61 10.58
N LYS A 432 30.25 12.61 11.23
CA LYS A 432 29.48 12.41 12.47
C LYS A 432 28.27 11.51 12.19
N TYR A 433 27.54 11.78 11.12
CA TYR A 433 26.38 10.98 10.70
C TYR A 433 26.79 9.54 10.40
N TYR A 434 27.84 9.34 9.61
CA TYR A 434 28.36 8.02 9.29
C TYR A 434 28.79 7.23 10.54
N LYS A 435 29.57 7.85 11.44
CA LYS A 435 30.07 7.19 12.66
C LYS A 435 28.93 6.75 13.59
N ALA A 436 27.88 7.56 13.73
CA ALA A 436 26.71 7.20 14.52
C ALA A 436 25.96 6.00 13.92
N GLY A 437 25.75 5.99 12.60
CA GLY A 437 25.17 4.84 11.91
C GLY A 437 26.01 3.56 12.05
N LYS A 438 27.34 3.66 11.94
CA LYS A 438 28.26 2.52 12.13
C LYS A 438 28.31 1.99 13.57
N ARG A 439 27.91 2.78 14.57
CA ARG A 439 27.71 2.32 15.96
C ARG A 439 26.38 1.58 16.16
N GLY A 440 25.50 1.55 15.16
CA GLY A 440 24.18 0.94 15.27
C GLY A 440 23.13 1.83 15.94
N GLU A 441 23.35 3.15 15.97
CA GLU A 441 22.32 4.10 16.42
C GLU A 441 21.11 4.05 15.47
N THR A 442 19.89 4.17 16.01
CA THR A 442 18.67 4.19 15.20
C THR A 442 18.31 5.59 14.71
N THR A 443 18.74 6.61 15.45
CA THR A 443 18.57 8.01 15.08
C THR A 443 19.63 8.90 15.73
N LEU A 444 19.98 9.99 15.07
CA LEU A 444 20.79 11.08 15.57
C LEU A 444 20.07 12.41 15.28
N ILE A 445 20.03 13.31 16.25
CA ILE A 445 19.38 14.63 16.12
C ILE A 445 20.48 15.69 16.26
N GLU A 446 20.63 16.54 15.25
CA GLU A 446 21.58 17.64 15.26
C GLU A 446 20.88 18.99 15.08
N GLU A 447 20.97 19.84 16.10
CA GLU A 447 20.44 21.20 16.05
C GLU A 447 21.50 22.20 15.56
N TYR A 448 21.09 23.12 14.68
CA TYR A 448 21.91 24.24 14.20
C TYR A 448 21.20 25.56 14.44
N ALA A 449 21.89 26.46 15.13
CA ALA A 449 21.44 27.82 15.41
C ALA A 449 22.63 28.79 15.36
N GLY A 450 22.35 30.06 15.12
CA GLY A 450 23.34 31.14 15.24
C GLY A 450 24.54 30.97 14.29
N LYS A 451 25.77 30.96 14.84
CA LYS A 451 26.98 30.80 14.02
C LYS A 451 27.08 29.40 13.39
N LYS A 452 26.61 28.36 14.10
CA LYS A 452 26.76 26.97 13.69
C LYS A 452 26.08 26.66 12.36
N ILE A 453 24.90 27.24 12.11
CA ILE A 453 24.18 27.03 10.84
C ILE A 453 24.85 27.74 9.67
N LYS A 454 25.42 28.94 9.89
CA LYS A 454 26.17 29.67 8.86
C LYS A 454 27.44 28.93 8.46
N ASP A 455 28.18 28.43 9.45
CA ASP A 455 29.40 27.65 9.22
C ASP A 455 29.08 26.34 8.47
N HIS A 456 27.95 25.69 8.80
CA HIS A 456 27.50 24.45 8.14
C HIS A 456 27.17 24.67 6.65
N TYR A 457 26.37 25.68 6.30
CA TYR A 457 26.04 25.97 4.89
C TYR A 457 27.26 26.46 4.09
N GLN A 458 28.17 27.22 4.71
CA GLN A 458 29.43 27.61 4.07
C GLN A 458 30.33 26.41 3.78
N TYR A 459 30.36 25.43 4.70
CA TYR A 459 31.08 24.19 4.47
C TYR A 459 30.48 23.41 3.29
N MET A 460 29.16 23.22 3.25
CA MET A 460 28.50 22.52 2.14
C MET A 460 28.75 23.22 0.79
N PHE A 461 28.78 24.55 0.76
CA PHE A 461 29.14 25.31 -0.43
C PHE A 461 30.57 25.03 -0.89
N LYS A 462 31.57 25.07 0.02
CA LYS A 462 32.97 24.78 -0.30
C LYS A 462 33.19 23.32 -0.72
N ALA A 463 32.37 22.40 -0.22
CA ALA A 463 32.40 21.00 -0.60
C ALA A 463 31.72 20.71 -1.95
N GLY A 464 31.17 21.72 -2.64
CA GLY A 464 30.54 21.56 -3.95
C GLY A 464 29.14 20.96 -3.93
N ILE A 465 28.51 20.79 -2.76
CA ILE A 465 27.22 20.09 -2.60
C ILE A 465 26.07 20.77 -3.35
N PHE A 466 26.11 22.10 -3.45
CA PHE A 466 25.07 22.87 -4.12
C PHE A 466 25.31 23.03 -5.64
N GLY A 467 26.35 22.39 -6.19
CA GLY A 467 26.77 22.53 -7.57
C GLY A 467 27.58 23.81 -7.85
N ASN A 468 28.16 23.89 -9.06
CA ASN A 468 29.06 24.97 -9.45
C ASN A 468 28.34 26.28 -9.86
N ASP A 469 27.02 26.23 -10.10
CA ASP A 469 26.25 27.36 -10.64
C ASP A 469 25.67 28.30 -9.56
N ILE A 470 25.84 27.97 -8.28
CA ILE A 470 25.32 28.77 -7.17
C ILE A 470 26.39 29.72 -6.61
N THR A 471 25.99 30.93 -6.24
CA THR A 471 26.91 31.93 -5.68
C THR A 471 26.90 31.91 -4.15
N GLU A 472 28.00 32.32 -3.53
CA GLU A 472 28.08 32.44 -2.05
C GLU A 472 27.00 33.38 -1.49
N GLU A 473 26.63 34.42 -2.25
CA GLU A 473 25.56 35.35 -1.88
C GLU A 473 24.19 34.68 -1.87
N LYS A 474 23.91 33.80 -2.84
CA LYS A 474 22.68 33.02 -2.89
C LYS A 474 22.61 31.97 -1.78
N ILE A 475 23.74 31.37 -1.39
CA ILE A 475 23.83 30.51 -0.20
C ILE A 475 23.41 31.27 1.06
N LYS A 476 23.91 32.50 1.26
CA LYS A 476 23.52 33.33 2.42
C LYS A 476 22.02 33.63 2.47
N GLN A 477 21.36 33.74 1.31
CA GLN A 477 19.92 33.97 1.22
C GLN A 477 19.09 32.73 1.55
N ILE A 478 19.54 31.53 1.18
CA ILE A 478 18.79 30.29 1.42
C ILE A 478 19.07 29.67 2.80
N THR A 479 20.17 30.02 3.46
CA THR A 479 20.50 29.53 4.81
C THR A 479 19.43 29.95 5.82
N PRO A 480 18.79 29.00 6.53
CA PRO A 480 17.79 29.35 7.53
C PRO A 480 18.46 29.90 8.81
N GLU A 481 17.68 30.57 9.66
CA GLU A 481 18.18 31.04 10.97
C GLU A 481 18.36 29.88 11.97
N PHE A 482 17.58 28.82 11.80
CA PHE A 482 17.53 27.64 12.65
C PHE A 482 17.15 26.41 11.82
N GLN A 483 17.78 25.27 12.07
CA GLN A 483 17.36 23.96 11.53
C GLN A 483 17.69 22.83 12.51
N ILE A 484 16.95 21.73 12.40
CA ILE A 484 17.24 20.48 13.07
C ILE A 484 17.31 19.38 12.01
N ASP A 485 18.43 18.67 12.01
CA ASP A 485 18.66 17.51 11.17
C ASP A 485 18.32 16.25 11.96
N HIS A 486 17.31 15.52 11.50
CA HIS A 486 16.86 14.26 12.07
C HIS A 486 17.36 13.13 11.17
N VAL A 487 18.42 12.47 11.61
CA VAL A 487 19.03 11.36 10.89
C VAL A 487 18.41 10.07 11.41
N ALA A 488 17.81 9.26 10.54
CA ALA A 488 17.23 7.96 10.84
C ALA A 488 17.95 6.87 10.05
N TYR A 489 18.60 5.94 10.76
CA TYR A 489 19.54 5.01 10.14
C TYR A 489 18.87 3.74 9.62
N PHE A 490 19.45 3.19 8.56
CA PHE A 490 19.18 1.85 8.06
C PHE A 490 20.49 1.16 7.65
N LYS A 491 20.43 -0.13 7.32
CA LYS A 491 21.62 -0.98 7.07
C LYS A 491 22.64 -0.40 6.09
N TYR A 492 22.18 0.28 5.05
CA TYR A 492 23.03 0.76 3.95
C TYR A 492 23.31 2.27 4.01
N GLY A 493 22.80 2.98 5.01
CA GLY A 493 22.79 4.43 4.98
C GLY A 493 21.93 5.10 6.05
N TYR A 494 21.42 6.30 5.74
CA TYR A 494 20.46 7.01 6.58
C TYR A 494 19.47 7.82 5.75
N LEU A 495 18.28 8.05 6.32
CA LEU A 495 17.36 9.10 5.89
C LEU A 495 17.64 10.35 6.72
N LEU A 496 17.67 11.50 6.08
CA LEU A 496 17.78 12.81 6.71
C LEU A 496 16.46 13.55 6.54
N PHE A 497 15.88 14.04 7.63
CA PHE A 497 14.74 14.95 7.61
C PHE A 497 15.17 16.28 8.22
N ILE A 498 14.98 17.38 7.51
CA ILE A 498 15.38 18.72 8.00
C ILE A 498 14.13 19.47 8.41
N THR A 499 14.02 19.91 9.67
CA THR A 499 12.91 20.74 10.16
C THR A 499 13.38 22.12 10.60
N LEU A 500 12.53 23.14 10.46
CA LEU A 500 12.81 24.51 10.92
C LEU A 500 12.25 24.79 12.32
N VAL A 501 11.58 23.80 12.92
CA VAL A 501 11.05 23.82 14.28
C VAL A 501 11.25 22.45 14.94
N PRO A 502 11.30 22.37 16.29
CA PRO A 502 11.32 21.09 17.00
C PRO A 502 10.15 20.18 16.59
N ALA A 503 10.45 18.93 16.25
CA ALA A 503 9.45 17.93 15.82
C ALA A 503 9.60 16.58 16.57
N PRO A 504 9.58 16.57 17.92
CA PRO A 504 9.82 15.36 18.71
C PRO A 504 8.83 14.23 18.43
N ASP A 505 7.57 14.57 18.14
CA ASP A 505 6.51 13.61 17.82
C ASP A 505 6.71 12.92 16.45
N ALA A 506 7.61 13.44 15.60
CA ALA A 506 7.91 12.87 14.29
C ALA A 506 9.03 11.82 14.31
N HIS A 507 9.82 11.73 15.40
CA HIS A 507 10.97 10.83 15.45
C HIS A 507 10.60 9.36 15.25
N ASP A 508 9.43 8.93 15.76
CA ASP A 508 8.97 7.55 15.56
C ASP A 508 8.63 7.27 14.09
N VAL A 509 7.99 8.24 13.44
CA VAL A 509 7.66 8.20 12.02
C VAL A 509 8.93 8.13 11.17
N PHE A 510 9.95 8.93 11.47
CA PHE A 510 11.23 8.93 10.75
C PHE A 510 11.94 7.57 10.81
N LYS A 511 11.99 6.94 11.99
CA LYS A 511 12.57 5.58 12.14
C LYS A 511 11.80 4.55 11.32
N ARG A 512 10.47 4.65 11.25
CA ARG A 512 9.63 3.75 10.42
C ARG A 512 9.92 3.93 8.93
N PHE A 513 10.04 5.17 8.46
CA PHE A 513 10.45 5.44 7.08
C PHE A 513 11.82 4.84 6.77
N ALA A 514 12.80 4.96 7.67
CA ALA A 514 14.14 4.37 7.45
C ALA A 514 14.08 2.84 7.32
N LYS A 515 13.26 2.19 8.16
CA LYS A 515 13.05 0.74 8.09
C LYS A 515 12.36 0.28 6.81
N GLU A 516 11.32 0.99 6.35
CA GLU A 516 10.67 0.66 5.08
C GLU A 516 11.61 0.93 3.91
N PHE A 517 12.37 2.02 3.95
CA PHE A 517 13.37 2.33 2.93
C PHE A 517 14.44 1.24 2.83
N GLU A 518 14.90 0.67 3.95
CA GLU A 518 15.86 -0.46 3.96
C GLU A 518 15.38 -1.66 3.13
N GLN A 519 14.13 -2.07 3.34
CA GLN A 519 13.52 -3.18 2.61
C GLN A 519 13.50 -2.88 1.11
N THR A 520 13.19 -1.64 0.76
CA THR A 520 13.13 -1.22 -0.64
C THR A 520 14.51 -1.04 -1.29
N TYR A 521 15.50 -0.56 -0.55
CA TYR A 521 16.88 -0.43 -1.04
C TYR A 521 17.52 -1.79 -1.31
N THR A 522 17.10 -2.82 -0.56
CA THR A 522 17.49 -4.22 -0.87
C THR A 522 17.00 -4.64 -2.25
N ARG A 523 15.77 -4.26 -2.63
CA ARG A 523 15.24 -4.53 -3.98
C ARG A 523 16.00 -3.76 -5.06
N PHE A 524 16.41 -2.53 -4.78
CA PHE A 524 17.29 -1.78 -5.68
C PHE A 524 18.61 -2.52 -5.94
N LEU A 525 19.24 -3.07 -4.90
CA LEU A 525 20.46 -3.87 -5.05
C LEU A 525 20.22 -5.14 -5.89
N ASP A 526 19.06 -5.78 -5.71
CA ASP A 526 18.66 -6.92 -6.55
C ASP A 526 18.46 -6.52 -8.02
N LEU A 527 17.89 -5.35 -8.28
CA LEU A 527 17.74 -4.81 -9.64
C LEU A 527 19.10 -4.51 -10.28
N GLN A 528 20.00 -3.81 -9.59
CA GLN A 528 21.36 -3.57 -10.09
C GLN A 528 22.09 -4.87 -10.41
N LYS A 529 21.93 -5.88 -9.55
CA LYS A 529 22.49 -7.21 -9.79
C LYS A 529 21.85 -7.87 -11.02
N ALA A 530 20.54 -7.76 -11.20
CA ALA A 530 19.84 -8.31 -12.36
C ALA A 530 20.22 -7.60 -13.66
N GLU A 531 20.37 -6.27 -13.64
CA GLU A 531 20.85 -5.45 -14.77
C GLU A 531 22.27 -5.87 -15.16
N ALA A 532 23.19 -5.99 -14.18
CA ALA A 532 24.55 -6.45 -14.41
C ALA A 532 24.58 -7.88 -14.97
N GLN A 533 23.75 -8.79 -14.44
CA GLN A 533 23.62 -10.15 -14.96
C GLN A 533 23.05 -10.19 -16.38
N ALA A 534 22.07 -9.35 -16.70
CA ALA A 534 21.51 -9.26 -18.04
C ALA A 534 22.53 -8.70 -19.04
N ARG A 535 23.34 -7.73 -18.62
CA ARG A 535 24.47 -7.20 -19.41
C ARG A 535 25.52 -8.29 -19.65
N GLU A 536 25.92 -9.02 -18.61
CA GLU A 536 26.88 -10.11 -18.71
C GLU A 536 26.38 -11.24 -19.60
N ALA A 537 25.10 -11.62 -19.50
CA ALA A 537 24.49 -12.62 -20.38
C ALA A 537 24.50 -12.20 -21.86
N LYS A 538 24.28 -10.90 -22.15
CA LYS A 538 24.41 -10.38 -23.53
C LYS A 538 25.85 -10.50 -24.04
N ILE A 539 26.85 -10.20 -23.20
CA ILE A 539 28.26 -10.36 -23.53
C ILE A 539 28.59 -11.83 -23.81
N GLU A 540 28.17 -12.75 -22.95
CA GLU A 540 28.39 -14.20 -23.13
C GLU A 540 27.76 -14.72 -24.44
N VAL A 541 26.53 -14.28 -24.77
CA VAL A 541 25.89 -14.65 -26.04
C VAL A 541 26.70 -14.15 -27.25
N ALA A 542 27.17 -12.90 -27.22
CA ALA A 542 28.01 -12.34 -28.28
C ALA A 542 29.32 -13.12 -28.45
N LEU A 543 30.01 -13.42 -27.34
CA LEU A 543 31.24 -14.19 -27.35
C LEU A 543 31.03 -15.62 -27.85
N GLU A 544 29.92 -16.26 -27.48
CA GLU A 544 29.56 -17.61 -27.92
C GLU A 544 29.24 -17.66 -29.42
N LYS A 545 28.61 -16.63 -29.99
CA LYS A 545 28.44 -16.51 -31.45
C LYS A 545 29.79 -16.42 -32.17
N VAL A 546 30.72 -15.60 -31.67
CA VAL A 546 32.08 -15.49 -32.25
C VAL A 546 32.80 -16.84 -32.14
N ARG A 547 32.74 -17.49 -30.97
CA ARG A 547 33.35 -18.81 -30.75
C ARG A 547 32.78 -19.88 -31.67
N SER A 548 31.46 -19.96 -31.79
CA SER A 548 30.78 -20.96 -32.63
C SER A 548 31.07 -20.73 -34.12
N ARG A 549 31.08 -19.48 -34.60
CA ARG A 549 31.47 -19.19 -35.99
C ARG A 549 32.93 -19.58 -36.25
N ALA A 550 33.83 -19.29 -35.32
CA ALA A 550 35.25 -19.67 -35.43
C ALA A 550 35.43 -21.21 -35.41
N MET A 551 34.68 -21.95 -34.58
CA MET A 551 34.75 -23.42 -34.55
C MET A 551 34.19 -24.09 -35.81
N ALA A 552 33.25 -23.44 -36.51
CA ALA A 552 32.64 -23.97 -37.72
C ALA A 552 33.53 -23.84 -38.97
N MET A 553 34.64 -23.09 -38.87
CA MET A 553 35.53 -22.82 -40.01
C MET A 553 36.06 -24.09 -40.65
N GLN A 554 35.99 -24.17 -41.98
CA GLN A 554 36.59 -25.26 -42.77
C GLN A 554 37.82 -24.81 -43.55
N LYS A 555 37.93 -23.52 -43.86
CA LYS A 555 39.05 -22.93 -44.61
C LYS A 555 39.52 -21.61 -43.97
N PRO A 556 40.81 -21.25 -44.09
CA PRO A 556 41.33 -20.00 -43.51
C PRO A 556 40.64 -18.73 -44.02
N ALA A 557 40.17 -18.72 -45.28
CA ALA A 557 39.47 -17.58 -45.87
C ALA A 557 38.18 -17.19 -45.11
N GLU A 558 37.60 -18.09 -44.32
CA GLU A 558 36.39 -17.84 -43.52
C GLU A 558 36.65 -16.95 -42.29
N LEU A 559 37.91 -16.65 -41.96
CA LEU A 559 38.26 -15.75 -40.85
C LEU A 559 37.71 -14.32 -41.05
N VAL A 560 37.46 -13.90 -42.28
CA VAL A 560 36.80 -12.61 -42.57
C VAL A 560 35.40 -12.55 -41.97
N GLU A 561 34.65 -13.65 -41.98
CA GLU A 561 33.31 -13.72 -41.40
C GLU A 561 33.35 -13.66 -39.87
N VAL A 562 34.42 -14.20 -39.25
CA VAL A 562 34.65 -14.07 -37.81
C VAL A 562 34.93 -12.62 -37.43
N ALA A 563 35.75 -11.92 -38.21
CA ALA A 563 36.04 -10.49 -38.00
C ALA A 563 34.78 -9.62 -38.18
N GLN A 564 33.96 -9.90 -39.19
CA GLN A 564 32.66 -9.24 -39.40
C GLN A 564 31.69 -9.44 -38.23
N LEU A 565 31.53 -10.69 -37.79
CA LEU A 565 30.63 -11.05 -36.70
C LEU A 565 31.09 -10.39 -35.41
N LEU A 566 32.39 -10.43 -35.13
CA LEU A 566 32.99 -9.74 -34.00
C LEU A 566 32.67 -8.24 -34.04
N ARG A 567 32.94 -7.56 -35.17
CA ARG A 567 32.64 -6.12 -35.29
C ARG A 567 31.18 -5.81 -35.03
N SER A 568 30.28 -6.64 -35.55
CA SER A 568 28.83 -6.46 -35.41
C SER A 568 28.38 -6.62 -33.95
N GLU A 569 28.80 -7.70 -33.28
CA GLU A 569 28.41 -7.97 -31.89
C GLU A 569 29.02 -6.95 -30.91
N MET A 570 30.25 -6.48 -31.16
CA MET A 570 30.88 -5.41 -30.36
C MET A 570 30.09 -4.09 -30.47
N GLY A 571 29.58 -3.76 -31.66
CA GLY A 571 28.68 -2.62 -31.86
C GLY A 571 27.36 -2.77 -31.12
N LEU A 572 26.73 -3.95 -31.15
CA LEU A 572 25.47 -4.22 -30.42
C LEU A 572 25.63 -4.16 -28.90
N LEU A 573 26.83 -4.40 -28.38
CA LEU A 573 27.17 -4.21 -26.98
C LEU A 573 27.41 -2.73 -26.62
N GLY A 574 27.24 -1.79 -27.54
CA GLY A 574 27.41 -0.36 -27.29
C GLY A 574 28.87 0.08 -27.24
N VAL A 575 29.80 -0.74 -27.73
CA VAL A 575 31.21 -0.37 -27.89
C VAL A 575 31.39 0.34 -29.23
N GLU A 576 30.66 1.45 -29.38
CA GLU A 576 30.58 2.20 -30.64
C GLU A 576 31.89 2.92 -30.98
N GLU A 577 32.79 3.11 -30.01
CA GLU A 577 34.10 3.73 -30.25
C GLU A 577 35.02 2.86 -31.12
N LEU A 578 34.71 1.57 -31.31
CA LEU A 578 35.51 0.67 -32.13
C LEU A 578 35.12 0.77 -33.60
N GLU A 579 35.95 1.42 -34.41
CA GLU A 579 35.79 1.54 -35.86
C GLU A 579 36.05 0.19 -36.57
N THR A 580 37.12 -0.50 -36.16
CA THR A 580 37.61 -1.72 -36.81
C THR A 580 37.62 -2.89 -35.82
N SER A 581 37.39 -4.10 -36.31
CA SER A 581 37.81 -5.34 -35.64
C SER A 581 38.67 -6.16 -36.59
N SER A 582 39.81 -6.66 -36.12
CA SER A 582 40.78 -7.37 -36.96
C SER A 582 41.36 -8.60 -36.27
N ILE A 583 41.84 -9.53 -37.08
CA ILE A 583 42.57 -10.73 -36.67
C ILE A 583 43.85 -10.75 -37.48
N TYR A 584 44.99 -10.67 -36.80
CA TYR A 584 46.31 -10.79 -37.39
C TYR A 584 46.90 -12.15 -37.06
N ILE A 585 47.47 -12.82 -38.05
CA ILE A 585 48.20 -14.08 -37.88
C ILE A 585 49.57 -13.91 -38.53
N HIS A 586 50.62 -14.08 -37.72
CA HIS A 586 51.99 -13.87 -38.18
C HIS A 586 52.63 -15.22 -38.51
N ASN A 587 53.18 -15.34 -39.71
CA ASN A 587 53.89 -16.53 -40.17
C ASN A 587 55.40 -16.29 -40.10
N GLU A 588 56.05 -16.86 -39.07
CA GLU A 588 57.48 -16.65 -38.82
C GLU A 588 58.39 -17.11 -39.98
N PRO A 589 58.20 -18.28 -40.61
CA PRO A 589 59.03 -18.71 -41.73
C PRO A 589 59.02 -17.76 -42.94
N THR A 590 57.86 -17.19 -43.27
CA THR A 590 57.69 -16.34 -44.46
C THR A 590 57.82 -14.85 -44.16
N GLN A 591 57.84 -14.47 -42.86
CA GLN A 591 57.79 -13.07 -42.41
C GLN A 591 56.58 -12.29 -42.96
N GLN A 592 55.52 -13.01 -43.33
CA GLN A 592 54.25 -12.44 -43.78
C GLN A 592 53.23 -12.45 -42.65
N THR A 593 52.35 -11.47 -42.64
CA THR A 593 51.22 -11.40 -41.71
C THR A 593 49.93 -11.33 -42.49
N GLU A 594 49.01 -12.24 -42.19
CA GLU A 594 47.68 -12.20 -42.74
C GLU A 594 46.78 -11.39 -41.80
N CYS A 595 45.96 -10.51 -42.38
CA CYS A 595 45.01 -9.69 -41.65
C CYS A 595 43.61 -9.86 -42.23
N TRP A 596 42.70 -10.39 -41.42
CA TRP A 596 41.26 -10.37 -41.69
C TRP A 596 40.64 -9.25 -40.87
N TYR A 597 39.86 -8.39 -41.50
CA TYR A 597 39.32 -7.22 -40.80
C TYR A 597 37.89 -6.92 -41.22
N ALA A 598 37.19 -6.21 -40.34
CA ALA A 598 35.90 -5.59 -40.61
C ALA A 598 35.89 -4.16 -40.07
N ILE A 599 35.50 -3.18 -40.90
CA ILE A 599 35.47 -1.76 -40.57
C ILE A 599 34.04 -1.24 -40.74
N GLN A 600 33.56 -0.51 -39.75
CA GLN A 600 32.28 0.19 -39.79
C GLN A 600 32.53 1.70 -39.82
N LYS A 601 32.15 2.36 -40.91
CA LYS A 601 32.20 3.82 -41.07
C LYS A 601 30.89 4.31 -41.67
N GLU A 602 30.26 5.32 -41.07
CA GLU A 602 29.04 5.97 -41.60
C GLU A 602 27.93 4.97 -42.02
N ASN A 603 27.65 3.98 -41.16
CA ASN A 603 26.70 2.89 -41.40
C ASN A 603 27.06 1.89 -42.53
N LYS A 604 28.26 1.98 -43.10
CA LYS A 604 28.79 1.00 -44.06
C LYS A 604 29.76 0.04 -43.37
N LEU A 605 29.40 -1.25 -43.35
CA LEU A 605 30.28 -2.35 -42.94
C LEU A 605 31.06 -2.84 -44.17
N VAL A 606 32.38 -2.81 -44.11
CA VAL A 606 33.27 -3.42 -45.11
C VAL A 606 34.20 -4.41 -44.44
N SER A 607 34.66 -5.40 -45.19
CA SER A 607 35.56 -6.43 -44.67
C SER A 607 36.35 -7.06 -45.81
N ASP A 608 37.58 -7.46 -45.54
CA ASP A 608 38.44 -8.12 -46.51
C ASP A 608 39.54 -8.92 -45.80
N HIS A 609 40.35 -9.58 -46.61
CA HIS A 609 41.62 -10.19 -46.22
C HIS A 609 42.76 -9.52 -46.96
N MET A 610 43.87 -9.26 -46.26
CA MET A 610 45.10 -8.75 -46.86
C MET A 610 46.32 -9.46 -46.30
N ILE A 611 47.34 -9.63 -47.13
CA ILE A 611 48.66 -10.10 -46.74
C ILE A 611 49.59 -8.89 -46.69
N ILE A 612 50.24 -8.70 -45.54
CA ILE A 612 51.08 -7.54 -45.27
C ILE A 612 52.45 -7.95 -44.70
N HIS A 613 53.45 -7.11 -44.94
CA HIS A 613 54.75 -7.22 -44.31
C HIS A 613 54.88 -6.14 -43.23
N LEU A 614 54.92 -6.57 -41.97
CA LEU A 614 54.92 -5.65 -40.83
C LEU A 614 56.15 -4.72 -40.79
N GLN A 615 57.23 -5.02 -41.50
CA GLN A 615 58.41 -4.14 -41.53
C GLN A 615 58.22 -2.88 -42.39
N ASP A 616 57.26 -2.87 -43.31
CA ASP A 616 57.17 -1.86 -44.38
C ASP A 616 56.70 -0.49 -43.89
N THR A 617 55.92 -0.45 -42.82
CA THR A 617 55.33 0.79 -42.28
C THR A 617 55.71 1.00 -40.83
N TRP A 618 55.60 2.24 -40.33
CA TRP A 618 55.83 2.49 -38.91
C TRP A 618 54.85 1.72 -38.01
N VAL A 619 53.56 1.72 -38.36
CA VAL A 619 52.53 1.00 -37.59
C VAL A 619 52.79 -0.51 -37.59
N GLY A 620 53.19 -1.08 -38.73
CA GLY A 620 53.57 -2.47 -38.81
C GLY A 620 54.76 -2.80 -37.90
N ARG A 621 55.79 -1.93 -37.85
CA ARG A 621 56.97 -2.16 -36.99
C ARG A 621 56.61 -2.14 -35.52
N GLU A 622 55.68 -1.28 -35.10
CA GLU A 622 55.13 -1.28 -33.73
C GLU A 622 54.35 -2.57 -33.43
N MET A 623 53.55 -3.06 -34.39
CA MET A 623 52.87 -4.36 -34.26
C MET A 623 53.84 -5.52 -34.14
N LEU A 624 54.92 -5.52 -34.91
CA LEU A 624 55.95 -6.56 -34.87
C LEU A 624 56.74 -6.52 -33.56
N ALA A 625 57.09 -5.32 -33.08
CA ALA A 625 57.70 -5.14 -31.76
C ALA A 625 56.77 -5.66 -30.66
N PHE A 626 55.46 -5.38 -30.75
CA PHE A 626 54.47 -5.94 -29.85
C PHE A 626 54.39 -7.46 -29.94
N TYR A 627 54.34 -8.06 -31.14
CA TYR A 627 54.32 -9.51 -31.34
C TYR A 627 55.48 -10.20 -30.61
N ASN A 628 56.69 -9.67 -30.77
CA ASN A 628 57.93 -10.19 -30.17
C ASN A 628 58.09 -9.88 -28.66
N SER A 629 57.25 -9.01 -28.09
CA SER A 629 57.30 -8.66 -26.67
C SER A 629 56.63 -9.69 -25.76
N GLY A 630 56.91 -9.62 -24.46
CA GLY A 630 56.16 -10.38 -23.43
C GLY A 630 54.79 -9.80 -23.08
N GLU A 631 54.41 -8.65 -23.67
CA GLU A 631 53.17 -7.94 -23.34
C GLU A 631 51.95 -8.66 -23.93
N LYS A 632 50.84 -8.62 -23.17
CA LYS A 632 49.55 -9.23 -23.58
C LYS A 632 48.67 -8.29 -24.40
N LYS A 633 48.81 -6.98 -24.20
CA LYS A 633 48.04 -5.96 -24.91
C LYS A 633 48.89 -4.73 -25.19
N THR A 634 48.52 -3.96 -26.20
CA THR A 634 49.15 -2.65 -26.51
C THR A 634 48.16 -1.69 -27.15
N SER A 635 48.44 -0.39 -27.07
CA SER A 635 47.74 0.67 -27.79
C SER A 635 48.74 1.40 -28.69
N ILE A 636 48.58 1.28 -30.01
CA ILE A 636 49.42 1.96 -31.00
C ILE A 636 48.71 3.23 -31.44
N VAL A 637 49.22 4.38 -31.01
CA VAL A 637 48.64 5.69 -31.35
C VAL A 637 49.11 6.10 -32.75
N MET A 638 48.22 6.03 -33.73
CA MET A 638 48.49 6.37 -35.13
C MET A 638 48.01 7.80 -35.41
N LYS A 639 48.96 8.74 -35.54
CA LYS A 639 48.66 10.15 -35.81
C LYS A 639 49.35 10.66 -37.07
N GLY A 640 48.70 11.59 -37.77
CA GLY A 640 49.28 12.31 -38.90
C GLY A 640 49.84 11.38 -39.98
N GLU A 641 51.10 11.59 -40.36
CA GLU A 641 51.75 10.84 -41.44
C GLU A 641 51.83 9.33 -41.19
N ASN A 642 52.04 8.89 -39.95
CA ASN A 642 52.08 7.46 -39.63
C ASN A 642 50.72 6.77 -39.85
N ARG A 643 49.61 7.48 -39.63
CA ARG A 643 48.26 6.97 -39.90
C ARG A 643 47.96 6.93 -41.40
N LYS A 644 48.38 7.95 -42.14
CA LYS A 644 48.23 8.01 -43.61
C LYS A 644 49.06 6.92 -44.29
N GLU A 645 50.32 6.75 -43.88
CA GLU A 645 51.21 5.67 -44.35
C GLU A 645 50.52 4.30 -44.19
N TRP A 646 50.02 4.02 -42.98
CA TRP A 646 49.36 2.75 -42.71
C TRP A 646 48.10 2.52 -43.56
N ILE A 647 47.22 3.53 -43.66
CA ILE A 647 45.98 3.39 -44.44
C ILE A 647 46.27 3.24 -45.94
N ASN A 648 47.20 4.01 -46.48
CA ASN A 648 47.58 3.88 -47.89
C ASN A 648 48.21 2.51 -48.17
N TYR A 649 49.10 2.04 -47.30
CA TYR A 649 49.67 0.70 -47.41
C TYR A 649 48.58 -0.39 -47.35
N CYS A 650 47.62 -0.31 -46.42
CA CYS A 650 46.50 -1.25 -46.40
C CYS A 650 45.63 -1.15 -47.66
N ALA A 651 45.42 0.04 -48.22
CA ALA A 651 44.66 0.24 -49.46
C ALA A 651 45.35 -0.36 -50.69
N ASP A 652 46.69 -0.36 -50.73
CA ASP A 652 47.47 -1.01 -51.79
C ASP A 652 47.38 -2.55 -51.73
N HIS A 653 47.04 -3.11 -50.56
CA HIS A 653 46.98 -4.55 -50.32
C HIS A 653 45.54 -5.09 -50.16
N SER A 654 44.52 -4.23 -50.28
CA SER A 654 43.11 -4.60 -50.16
C SER A 654 42.26 -3.72 -51.08
N GLU A 655 41.66 -4.35 -52.10
CA GLU A 655 40.79 -3.67 -53.07
C GLU A 655 39.62 -2.96 -52.40
N VAL A 656 39.15 -3.49 -51.26
CA VAL A 656 38.03 -2.94 -50.48
C VAL A 656 38.41 -1.61 -49.78
N LEU A 657 39.68 -1.43 -49.40
CA LEU A 657 40.15 -0.20 -48.74
C LEU A 657 40.56 0.90 -49.71
N MET A 658 40.74 0.57 -50.99
CA MET A 658 41.05 1.54 -52.02
C MET A 658 39.99 2.65 -52.04
N ASN A 659 40.39 3.89 -51.76
CA ASN A 659 39.54 5.08 -51.63
C ASN A 659 38.46 5.03 -50.51
N PHE A 660 38.51 4.09 -49.57
CA PHE A 660 37.49 3.97 -48.51
C PHE A 660 37.48 5.16 -47.53
N TYR A 661 38.66 5.70 -47.20
CA TYR A 661 38.79 6.79 -46.24
C TYR A 661 38.62 8.20 -46.85
N GLY A 662 38.71 8.33 -48.18
CA GLY A 662 38.72 9.63 -48.88
C GLY A 662 39.97 10.46 -48.57
N ASP A 663 39.92 11.78 -48.80
CA ASP A 663 41.06 12.69 -48.62
C ASP A 663 41.40 12.99 -47.15
N ILE A 664 40.46 12.74 -46.23
CA ILE A 664 40.61 13.03 -44.79
C ILE A 664 40.68 11.72 -44.02
N ILE A 665 41.90 11.35 -43.62
CA ILE A 665 42.17 10.18 -42.77
C ILE A 665 42.31 10.65 -41.32
N PRO A 666 41.36 10.32 -40.42
CA PRO A 666 41.44 10.75 -39.03
C PRO A 666 42.44 9.92 -38.22
N ASP A 667 43.03 10.57 -37.21
CA ASP A 667 43.87 9.91 -36.21
C ASP A 667 43.10 8.82 -35.48
N ARG A 668 43.79 7.72 -35.16
CA ARG A 668 43.22 6.56 -34.46
C ARG A 668 44.26 5.91 -33.57
N THR A 669 43.80 5.30 -32.49
CA THR A 669 44.60 4.36 -31.70
C THR A 669 44.19 2.95 -32.06
N TYR A 670 45.17 2.06 -32.26
CA TYR A 670 44.90 0.65 -32.44
C TYR A 670 45.16 -0.13 -31.16
N HIS A 671 44.13 -0.78 -30.64
CA HIS A 671 44.19 -1.59 -29.44
C HIS A 671 44.33 -3.06 -29.83
N LEU A 672 45.44 -3.68 -29.43
CA LEU A 672 45.75 -5.07 -29.80
C LEU A 672 45.79 -5.95 -28.56
N TYR A 673 45.25 -7.16 -28.66
CA TYR A 673 45.34 -8.20 -27.64
C TYR A 673 45.91 -9.48 -28.26
N LYS A 674 46.94 -10.04 -27.63
CA LYS A 674 47.73 -11.15 -28.17
C LYS A 674 47.09 -12.52 -27.91
N PHE A 675 47.23 -13.43 -28.87
CA PHE A 675 47.01 -14.87 -28.73
C PHE A 675 48.18 -15.66 -29.36
N SER A 676 48.15 -16.99 -29.29
CA SER A 676 49.32 -17.84 -29.57
C SER A 676 50.04 -17.58 -30.90
N ASN A 677 49.30 -17.27 -31.97
CA ASN A 677 49.86 -17.15 -33.33
C ASN A 677 49.64 -15.75 -33.93
N GLY A 678 49.31 -14.75 -33.10
CA GLY A 678 48.96 -13.43 -33.59
C GLY A 678 48.24 -12.55 -32.57
N PHE A 679 47.43 -11.61 -33.04
CA PHE A 679 46.70 -10.68 -32.18
C PHE A 679 45.39 -10.22 -32.81
N MET A 680 44.40 -9.94 -31.98
CA MET A 680 43.16 -9.30 -32.41
C MET A 680 43.24 -7.82 -32.14
N GLY A 681 42.69 -7.01 -33.05
CA GLY A 681 42.79 -5.57 -33.01
C GLY A 681 41.44 -4.88 -33.03
N ALA A 682 41.37 -3.72 -32.38
CA ALA A 682 40.24 -2.81 -32.51
C ALA A 682 40.71 -1.35 -32.54
N ALA A 683 40.24 -0.57 -33.52
CA ALA A 683 40.68 0.82 -33.71
C ALA A 683 39.66 1.80 -33.12
N SER A 684 40.11 2.84 -32.39
CA SER A 684 39.25 3.87 -31.81
C SER A 684 39.83 5.28 -31.95
N PRO A 685 39.06 6.38 -31.77
CA PRO A 685 39.60 7.75 -31.77
C PRO A 685 40.59 8.06 -30.63
N GLY A 686 40.65 7.24 -29.57
CA GLY A 686 41.36 7.55 -28.33
C GLY A 686 41.80 6.30 -27.58
N ASP A 687 41.78 6.32 -26.24
CA ASP A 687 41.89 5.09 -25.45
C ASP A 687 40.50 4.47 -25.25
N ILE A 688 40.44 3.16 -25.03
CA ILE A 688 39.18 2.44 -24.82
C ILE A 688 38.94 2.17 -23.32
N SER A 689 37.66 2.08 -22.95
CA SER A 689 37.25 1.83 -21.57
C SER A 689 37.79 0.49 -21.03
N ALA A 690 37.86 0.35 -19.69
CA ALA A 690 38.25 -0.90 -19.05
C ALA A 690 37.33 -2.08 -19.43
N GLU A 691 36.03 -1.81 -19.62
CA GLU A 691 35.05 -2.79 -20.13
C GLU A 691 35.40 -3.24 -21.54
N SER A 692 35.71 -2.30 -22.44
CA SER A 692 36.11 -2.61 -23.83
C SER A 692 37.38 -3.44 -23.90
N TRP A 693 38.35 -3.15 -23.03
CA TRP A 693 39.56 -3.95 -22.88
C TRP A 693 39.25 -5.38 -22.41
N ASN A 694 38.38 -5.54 -21.41
CA ASN A 694 37.95 -6.85 -20.91
C ASN A 694 37.24 -7.65 -22.02
N LEU A 695 36.40 -6.98 -22.80
CA LEU A 695 35.66 -7.58 -23.89
C LEU A 695 36.58 -8.02 -25.04
N LEU A 696 37.52 -7.18 -25.46
CA LEU A 696 38.54 -7.53 -26.46
C LEU A 696 39.37 -8.74 -25.98
N GLN A 697 39.82 -8.73 -24.72
CA GLN A 697 40.51 -9.87 -24.11
C GLN A 697 39.70 -11.16 -24.19
N ARG A 698 38.43 -11.12 -23.77
CA ARG A 698 37.55 -12.31 -23.74
C ARG A 698 37.27 -12.82 -25.15
N ALA A 699 37.03 -11.91 -26.11
CA ALA A 699 36.88 -12.25 -27.53
C ALA A 699 38.15 -12.92 -28.08
N THR A 700 39.33 -12.41 -27.74
CA THR A 700 40.61 -13.03 -28.12
C THR A 700 40.80 -14.41 -27.52
N ALA A 701 40.42 -14.61 -26.26
CA ALA A 701 40.52 -15.92 -25.62
C ALA A 701 39.62 -16.98 -26.30
N VAL A 702 38.34 -16.65 -26.56
CA VAL A 702 37.42 -17.60 -27.19
C VAL A 702 37.77 -17.87 -28.65
N PHE A 703 38.24 -16.86 -29.38
CA PHE A 703 38.76 -17.02 -30.74
C PHE A 703 40.01 -17.89 -30.75
N SER A 704 41.00 -17.59 -29.90
CA SER A 704 42.27 -18.32 -29.84
C SER A 704 42.04 -19.82 -29.65
N LEU A 705 41.15 -20.20 -28.75
CA LEU A 705 40.85 -21.60 -28.49
C LEU A 705 40.25 -22.30 -29.72
N ALA A 706 39.32 -21.64 -30.42
CA ALA A 706 38.71 -22.17 -31.63
C ALA A 706 39.72 -22.26 -32.79
N TYR A 707 40.55 -21.23 -32.95
CA TYR A 707 41.56 -21.15 -34.00
C TYR A 707 42.67 -22.19 -33.82
N THR A 708 43.19 -22.40 -32.60
CA THR A 708 44.17 -23.46 -32.32
C THR A 708 43.64 -24.82 -32.76
N ARG A 709 42.38 -25.16 -32.43
CA ARG A 709 41.78 -26.42 -32.85
C ARG A 709 41.67 -26.54 -34.38
N PHE A 710 41.29 -25.47 -35.07
CA PHE A 710 41.25 -25.44 -36.53
C PHE A 710 42.65 -25.68 -37.13
N SER A 711 43.67 -24.99 -36.59
CA SER A 711 45.06 -25.14 -37.00
C SER A 711 45.60 -26.56 -36.78
N ASP A 712 45.31 -27.15 -35.61
CA ASP A 712 45.72 -28.52 -35.29
C ASP A 712 45.08 -29.54 -36.25
N LEU A 713 43.81 -29.36 -36.61
CA LEU A 713 43.12 -30.21 -37.58
C LEU A 713 43.74 -30.09 -38.98
N GLN A 714 44.04 -28.87 -39.44
CA GLN A 714 44.71 -28.65 -40.73
C GLN A 714 46.08 -29.34 -40.76
N GLN A 715 46.85 -29.24 -39.68
CA GLN A 715 48.15 -29.90 -39.58
C GLN A 715 48.01 -31.43 -39.56
N ALA A 716 47.03 -31.97 -38.83
CA ALA A 716 46.77 -33.41 -38.80
C ALA A 716 46.33 -33.96 -40.17
N GLU A 717 45.50 -33.21 -40.91
CA GLU A 717 45.11 -33.58 -42.28
C GLU A 717 46.30 -33.59 -43.24
N ALA A 718 47.16 -32.57 -43.18
CA ALA A 718 48.38 -32.51 -43.98
C ALA A 718 49.33 -33.68 -43.66
N GLN A 719 49.55 -33.97 -42.38
CA GLN A 719 50.36 -35.11 -41.94
C GLN A 719 49.76 -36.45 -42.37
N ALA A 720 48.44 -36.63 -42.27
CA ALA A 720 47.76 -37.84 -42.73
C ALA A 720 47.86 -38.02 -44.25
N ARG A 721 47.84 -36.92 -45.01
CA ARG A 721 48.09 -36.94 -46.46
C ARG A 721 49.52 -37.36 -46.77
N GLU A 722 50.50 -36.79 -46.08
CA GLU A 722 51.92 -37.14 -46.27
C GLU A 722 52.20 -38.61 -45.90
N ALA A 723 51.67 -39.08 -44.77
CA ALA A 723 51.79 -40.49 -44.38
C ALA A 723 51.19 -41.46 -45.41
N LYS A 724 50.11 -41.06 -46.10
CA LYS A 724 49.56 -41.85 -47.22
C LYS A 724 50.50 -41.89 -48.42
N ILE A 725 51.19 -40.79 -48.72
CA ILE A 725 52.21 -40.74 -49.79
C ILE A 725 53.39 -41.65 -49.43
N GLU A 726 53.93 -41.53 -48.22
CA GLU A 726 55.04 -42.38 -47.74
C GLU A 726 54.68 -43.88 -47.75
N ALA A 727 53.47 -44.24 -47.28
CA ALA A 727 53.02 -45.62 -47.31
C ALA A 727 52.88 -46.16 -48.75
N ALA A 728 52.41 -45.33 -49.69
CA ALA A 728 52.33 -45.69 -51.10
C ALA A 728 53.73 -45.89 -51.71
N LEU A 729 54.67 -44.99 -51.42
CA LEU A 729 56.07 -45.10 -51.86
C LEU A 729 56.72 -46.37 -51.29
N GLU A 730 56.50 -46.70 -50.03
CA GLU A 730 57.09 -47.89 -49.39
C GLU A 730 56.52 -49.19 -49.97
N ARG A 731 55.24 -49.26 -50.34
CA ARG A 731 54.68 -50.41 -51.06
C ARG A 731 55.37 -50.63 -52.41
N VAL A 732 55.55 -49.55 -53.17
CA VAL A 732 56.26 -49.59 -54.46
C VAL A 732 57.72 -50.03 -54.25
N ARG A 733 58.42 -49.44 -53.27
CA ARG A 733 59.80 -49.79 -52.91
C ARG A 733 59.92 -51.27 -52.52
N SER A 734 59.07 -51.75 -51.61
CA SER A 734 59.06 -53.13 -51.15
C SER A 734 58.83 -54.13 -52.28
N ARG A 735 57.81 -53.90 -53.13
CA ARG A 735 57.58 -54.77 -54.30
C ARG A 735 58.75 -54.73 -55.28
N SER A 736 59.35 -53.57 -55.51
CA SER A 736 60.52 -53.41 -56.39
C SER A 736 61.73 -54.19 -55.86
N MET A 737 62.01 -54.11 -54.55
CA MET A 737 63.14 -54.82 -53.93
C MET A 737 62.94 -56.34 -53.87
N ALA A 738 61.70 -56.81 -53.85
CA ALA A 738 61.37 -58.24 -53.83
C ALA A 738 61.53 -58.93 -55.20
N MET A 739 61.80 -58.16 -56.27
CA MET A 739 61.93 -58.71 -57.62
C MET A 739 63.06 -59.73 -57.72
N GLN A 740 62.78 -60.91 -58.30
CA GLN A 740 63.78 -61.94 -58.58
C GLN A 740 64.09 -62.07 -60.07
N LYS A 741 63.18 -61.59 -60.94
CA LYS A 741 63.31 -61.61 -62.40
C LYS A 741 62.93 -60.26 -63.01
N SER A 742 63.45 -59.97 -64.19
CA SER A 742 63.18 -58.69 -64.88
C SER A 742 61.74 -58.55 -65.38
N ASP A 743 61.04 -59.65 -65.67
CA ASP A 743 59.64 -59.64 -66.11
C ASP A 743 58.64 -59.32 -64.99
N GLU A 744 59.09 -59.33 -63.73
CA GLU A 744 58.31 -58.88 -62.57
C GLU A 744 58.11 -57.36 -62.52
N LEU A 745 58.84 -56.60 -63.36
CA LEU A 745 58.71 -55.15 -63.43
C LEU A 745 57.30 -54.71 -63.84
N LYS A 746 56.58 -55.57 -64.58
CA LYS A 746 55.18 -55.41 -64.96
C LYS A 746 54.24 -55.32 -63.74
N GLU A 747 54.57 -56.04 -62.66
CA GLU A 747 53.81 -56.01 -61.41
C GLU A 747 54.11 -54.75 -60.61
N VAL A 748 55.36 -54.27 -60.67
CA VAL A 748 55.75 -53.01 -60.02
C VAL A 748 55.06 -51.82 -60.68
N ILE A 749 55.05 -51.73 -62.02
CA ILE A 749 54.43 -50.59 -62.71
C ILE A 749 52.90 -50.58 -62.54
N ARG A 750 52.26 -51.77 -62.45
CA ARG A 750 50.85 -51.89 -62.05
C ARG A 750 50.63 -51.34 -60.65
N LEU A 751 51.47 -51.72 -59.69
CA LEU A 751 51.38 -51.22 -58.32
C LEU A 751 51.57 -49.70 -58.24
N VAL A 752 52.48 -49.13 -59.03
CA VAL A 752 52.68 -47.66 -59.12
C VAL A 752 51.41 -46.97 -59.60
N LEU A 753 50.77 -47.47 -60.67
CA LEU A 753 49.51 -46.93 -61.17
C LEU A 753 48.39 -47.00 -60.12
N GLU A 754 48.25 -48.16 -59.46
CA GLU A 754 47.28 -48.35 -58.37
C GLU A 754 47.52 -47.36 -57.21
N GLN A 755 48.79 -47.11 -56.84
CA GLN A 755 49.13 -46.15 -55.80
C GLN A 755 48.80 -44.71 -56.21
N PHE A 756 49.03 -44.32 -57.47
CA PHE A 756 48.62 -42.99 -57.95
C PHE A 756 47.10 -42.81 -57.85
N VAL A 757 46.32 -43.80 -58.28
CA VAL A 757 44.85 -43.79 -58.15
C VAL A 757 44.42 -43.74 -56.67
N HIS A 758 45.07 -44.52 -55.79
CA HIS A 758 44.80 -44.51 -54.35
C HIS A 758 45.08 -43.14 -53.71
N LEU A 759 46.11 -42.45 -54.19
CA LEU A 759 46.43 -41.07 -53.80
C LEU A 759 45.50 -40.03 -54.47
N LYS A 760 44.47 -40.45 -55.22
CA LYS A 760 43.55 -39.60 -55.98
C LYS A 760 44.25 -38.76 -57.05
N ILE A 761 45.38 -39.24 -57.57
CA ILE A 761 46.01 -38.67 -58.78
C ILE A 761 45.32 -39.33 -59.97
N ASN A 762 44.79 -38.51 -60.88
CA ASN A 762 44.07 -38.99 -62.05
C ASN A 762 45.06 -39.44 -63.14
N ALA A 763 45.60 -40.65 -62.99
CA ALA A 763 46.52 -41.27 -63.94
C ALA A 763 45.79 -42.32 -64.80
N GLU A 764 45.80 -42.14 -66.12
CA GLU A 764 45.18 -43.08 -67.08
C GLU A 764 46.12 -44.26 -67.39
N HIS A 765 47.43 -44.01 -67.43
CA HIS A 765 48.48 -45.02 -67.63
C HIS A 765 49.71 -44.65 -66.81
N ALA A 766 50.55 -45.64 -66.50
CA ALA A 766 51.89 -45.42 -65.95
C ALA A 766 52.90 -46.26 -66.74
N GLY A 767 54.12 -45.73 -66.92
CA GLY A 767 55.17 -46.49 -67.58
C GLY A 767 56.57 -46.29 -67.01
N PHE A 768 57.38 -47.34 -67.09
CA PHE A 768 58.83 -47.24 -66.87
C PHE A 768 59.54 -47.23 -68.22
N TYR A 769 60.21 -46.11 -68.52
CA TYR A 769 61.13 -46.01 -69.64
C TYR A 769 62.49 -46.57 -69.26
N ILE A 770 62.99 -47.55 -70.01
CA ILE A 770 64.26 -48.20 -69.73
C ILE A 770 65.26 -47.87 -70.84
N ASP A 771 66.47 -47.49 -70.45
CA ASP A 771 67.56 -47.18 -71.37
C ASP A 771 68.46 -48.41 -71.58
N TYR A 772 67.96 -49.39 -72.33
CA TYR A 772 68.79 -50.50 -72.81
C TYR A 772 69.54 -50.04 -74.05
N LYS A 773 70.69 -49.38 -73.88
CA LYS A 773 71.49 -48.81 -74.99
C LYS A 773 71.73 -49.83 -76.12
N ALA A 774 70.93 -49.71 -77.18
CA ALA A 774 71.21 -50.29 -78.49
C ALA A 774 70.73 -49.34 -79.61
N HIS A 775 69.53 -48.77 -79.56
CA HIS A 775 68.93 -47.89 -80.60
C HIS A 775 68.12 -46.71 -80.02
N ASP A 776 67.69 -45.75 -80.86
CA ASP A 776 66.89 -44.55 -80.51
C ASP A 776 65.42 -44.85 -80.13
N ASP A 777 65.07 -46.12 -79.98
CA ASP A 777 63.71 -46.60 -79.69
C ASP A 777 63.40 -46.57 -78.19
N MET A 778 62.12 -46.42 -77.85
CA MET A 778 61.67 -46.34 -76.46
C MET A 778 61.22 -47.71 -75.96
N HIS A 779 61.98 -48.23 -75.01
CA HIS A 779 61.65 -49.45 -74.29
C HIS A 779 60.80 -49.08 -73.09
N ILE A 780 59.53 -49.49 -73.08
CA ILE A 780 58.58 -49.14 -72.03
C ILE A 780 57.89 -50.38 -71.47
N TRP A 781 57.83 -50.47 -70.14
CA TRP A 781 56.80 -51.26 -69.46
C TRP A 781 55.61 -50.36 -69.19
N LEU A 782 54.45 -50.71 -69.71
CA LEU A 782 53.23 -49.92 -69.57
C LEU A 782 52.23 -50.67 -68.69
N ALA A 783 51.61 -49.97 -67.75
CA ALA A 783 50.40 -50.39 -67.06
C ALA A 783 49.23 -49.46 -67.41
N ASP A 784 48.06 -50.05 -67.53
CA ASP A 784 46.78 -49.39 -67.73
C ASP A 784 45.72 -50.19 -66.94
N PRO A 785 44.68 -49.56 -66.38
CA PRO A 785 43.70 -50.25 -65.54
C PRO A 785 42.92 -51.37 -66.24
N ASN A 786 42.85 -51.36 -67.57
CA ASN A 786 41.98 -52.21 -68.39
C ASN A 786 42.73 -53.29 -69.18
N ILE A 787 44.06 -53.30 -69.15
CA ILE A 787 44.89 -54.27 -69.89
C ILE A 787 46.03 -54.79 -69.02
N GLU A 788 46.44 -56.04 -69.25
CA GLU A 788 47.57 -56.63 -68.51
C GLU A 788 48.86 -55.87 -68.84
N PRO A 789 49.66 -55.46 -67.84
CA PRO A 789 50.89 -54.72 -68.08
C PRO A 789 51.82 -55.48 -69.02
N PHE A 790 52.35 -54.79 -70.03
CA PHE A 790 53.14 -55.38 -71.09
C PHE A 790 54.39 -54.57 -71.38
N PHE A 791 55.36 -55.23 -71.98
CA PHE A 791 56.57 -54.60 -72.50
C PHE A 791 56.38 -54.30 -73.97
N ALA A 792 56.72 -53.07 -74.39
CA ALA A 792 56.74 -52.66 -75.78
C ALA A 792 58.05 -51.95 -76.12
N ILE A 793 58.53 -52.20 -77.33
CA ILE A 793 59.56 -51.41 -77.98
C ILE A 793 58.85 -50.53 -78.97
N ILE A 794 58.85 -49.23 -78.71
CA ILE A 794 58.17 -48.24 -79.53
C ILE A 794 59.25 -47.54 -80.34
N PRO A 795 59.29 -47.71 -81.68
CA PRO A 795 60.32 -47.07 -82.48
C PRO A 795 60.21 -45.56 -82.42
N TYR A 796 61.31 -44.84 -82.60
CA TYR A 796 61.25 -43.38 -82.64
C TYR A 796 60.24 -42.90 -83.69
N PHE A 797 59.35 -41.98 -83.29
CA PHE A 797 58.50 -41.23 -84.21
C PHE A 797 58.43 -39.76 -83.78
N ASP A 798 58.60 -38.87 -84.75
CA ASP A 798 58.69 -37.43 -84.50
C ASP A 798 57.37 -36.85 -83.93
N THR A 799 57.39 -36.57 -82.63
CA THR A 799 56.31 -35.92 -81.90
C THR A 799 56.83 -34.99 -80.83
N THR A 800 56.06 -33.94 -80.54
CA THR A 800 56.38 -32.94 -79.51
C THR A 800 56.72 -33.60 -78.18
N THR A 801 55.90 -34.56 -77.72
CA THR A 801 56.10 -35.27 -76.45
C THR A 801 57.38 -36.09 -76.42
N TRP A 802 57.70 -36.79 -77.50
CA TRP A 802 58.92 -37.60 -77.57
C TRP A 802 60.18 -36.75 -77.59
N ASN A 803 60.18 -35.68 -78.39
CA ASN A 803 61.31 -34.76 -78.46
C ASN A 803 61.51 -34.00 -77.14
N SER A 804 60.42 -33.56 -76.50
CA SER A 804 60.45 -32.90 -75.18
C SER A 804 61.01 -33.83 -74.10
N PHE A 805 60.57 -35.09 -74.08
CA PHE A 805 61.14 -36.11 -73.20
C PHE A 805 62.64 -36.35 -73.43
N LEU A 806 63.07 -36.46 -74.70
CA LEU A 806 64.49 -36.62 -75.04
C LEU A 806 65.33 -35.42 -74.60
N GLU A 807 64.81 -34.20 -74.75
CA GLU A 807 65.47 -32.97 -74.30
C GLU A 807 65.60 -32.92 -72.77
N ALA A 808 64.52 -33.23 -72.04
CA ALA A 808 64.54 -33.32 -70.58
C ALA A 808 65.53 -34.37 -70.08
N LYS A 809 65.59 -35.53 -70.74
CA LYS A 809 66.56 -36.59 -70.45
C LYS A 809 67.99 -36.13 -70.73
N ALA A 810 68.26 -35.46 -71.85
CA ALA A 810 69.58 -34.92 -72.19
C ALA A 810 70.05 -33.86 -71.18
N LYS A 811 69.13 -33.08 -70.61
CA LYS A 811 69.39 -32.09 -69.56
C LYS A 811 69.44 -32.68 -68.15
N SER A 812 69.26 -33.99 -67.98
CA SER A 812 69.18 -34.64 -66.66
C SER A 812 68.13 -33.99 -65.75
N THR A 813 67.01 -33.55 -66.31
CA THR A 813 65.93 -32.93 -65.54
C THR A 813 65.26 -33.98 -64.64
N ALA A 814 65.22 -33.71 -63.33
CA ALA A 814 64.71 -34.66 -62.34
C ALA A 814 63.18 -34.89 -62.43
N PHE A 815 62.43 -33.90 -62.94
CA PHE A 815 60.99 -33.99 -63.16
C PHE A 815 60.62 -33.15 -64.39
N HIS A 816 59.87 -33.75 -65.31
CA HIS A 816 59.45 -33.15 -66.56
C HIS A 816 57.96 -33.36 -66.78
N THR A 817 57.27 -32.35 -67.29
CA THR A 817 55.85 -32.38 -67.58
C THR A 817 55.57 -31.70 -68.90
N ASP A 818 54.82 -32.37 -69.77
CA ASP A 818 54.28 -31.78 -70.98
C ASP A 818 52.78 -31.50 -70.81
N LEU A 819 52.33 -30.30 -71.18
CA LEU A 819 50.92 -29.99 -71.35
C LEU A 819 50.58 -30.01 -72.83
N LEU A 820 49.96 -31.09 -73.30
CA LEU A 820 49.57 -31.24 -74.69
C LEU A 820 48.16 -30.70 -74.91
N ASP A 821 47.98 -29.86 -75.92
CA ASP A 821 46.64 -29.48 -76.34
C ASP A 821 45.90 -30.67 -77.01
N PHE A 822 44.61 -30.50 -77.26
CA PHE A 822 43.78 -31.56 -77.84
C PHE A 822 44.30 -32.06 -79.19
N LYS A 823 44.87 -31.19 -80.02
CA LYS A 823 45.34 -31.52 -81.37
C LYS A 823 46.66 -32.28 -81.32
N GLU A 824 47.60 -31.82 -80.49
CA GLU A 824 48.90 -32.44 -80.29
C GLU A 824 48.78 -33.80 -79.62
N LYS A 825 47.97 -33.90 -78.55
CA LYS A 825 47.65 -35.16 -77.88
C LYS A 825 47.12 -36.19 -78.87
N ASN A 826 46.12 -35.83 -79.67
CA ASN A 826 45.51 -36.76 -80.62
C ASN A 826 46.46 -37.13 -81.77
N LYS A 827 47.34 -36.23 -82.20
CA LYS A 827 48.39 -36.55 -83.17
C LYS A 827 49.35 -37.60 -82.59
N PHE A 828 49.78 -37.41 -81.34
CA PHE A 828 50.63 -38.37 -80.64
C PHE A 828 49.98 -39.76 -80.57
N TYR A 829 48.76 -39.88 -80.02
CA TYR A 829 48.08 -41.17 -79.91
C TYR A 829 47.79 -41.82 -81.27
N LYS A 830 47.41 -41.04 -82.30
CA LYS A 830 47.20 -41.60 -83.65
C LYS A 830 48.48 -42.16 -84.26
N SER A 831 49.61 -41.49 -84.07
CA SER A 831 50.91 -41.99 -84.51
C SER A 831 51.32 -43.23 -83.72
N LEU A 832 51.11 -43.20 -82.40
CA LEU A 832 51.38 -44.32 -81.51
C LEU A 832 50.56 -45.57 -81.89
N PHE A 833 49.25 -45.45 -82.10
CA PHE A 833 48.39 -46.60 -82.44
C PHE A 833 48.69 -47.22 -83.81
N LYS A 834 49.21 -46.44 -84.77
CA LYS A 834 49.63 -46.99 -86.06
C LYS A 834 50.78 -48.01 -85.92
N LEU A 835 51.59 -47.90 -84.85
CA LEU A 835 52.70 -48.81 -84.57
C LEU A 835 52.23 -50.16 -84.01
N PHE A 836 50.99 -50.26 -83.53
CA PHE A 836 50.41 -51.49 -82.95
C PHE A 836 49.38 -52.18 -83.86
N LEU A 837 49.15 -51.66 -85.08
CA LEU A 837 48.17 -52.16 -86.05
C LEU A 837 48.80 -52.88 -87.26
N GLN A 838 50.11 -53.15 -87.20
CA GLN A 838 50.83 -54.07 -88.11
C GLN A 838 51.23 -55.31 -87.33
#